data_AF-A0A414NYV2-F1
#
_entry.id   AF-A0A414NYV2-F1
#
_cell.length_a   1.000
_cell.length_b   1.000
_cell.length_c   1.000
_cell.angle_alpha   90.00
_cell.angle_beta   90.00
_cell.angle_gamma   90.00
#
_symmetry.space_group_name_H-M   'P 1'
#
loop_
_entity.id
_entity.type
_entity.pdbx_description
1 polymer ?
#
loop_
_entity_poly.entity_id
_entity_poly.type
_entity_poly.pdbx_seq_one_letter_code
_entity_poly.pdbx_strand_id
1 'polypeptide(L)'
;MLTLEDQLKSFHDDDPVYAHLYELWKNAKFDLEKILQNIILIFPHYSLHNASHSEMIIRYIEAVLGEERIKMLKPTEIWLMLMSAYAHDIGMLVSDKDTRSYWQGEDFKDYLEGISDSSDLRKYAEYILKPQGEQKNLNLPSEWPVDVKMAVIYLTADYVRRRHPERSKEIITARMKNSPIRFDFSFLHFIKERIQLLLGKLASLHGASFDDIFTLEKCCQGMGQADDIVYPRRIAAFLRLGDLLDLDNKRFDENAYALIGDVPATTEAHRAKHASLEHFLVKDNKIEVAYDCPTEDAYLAASGWISYLKQETENLALRWNDIVSDGFGSAPVVTSCKIKLNGELIQGNALNSFKFTKDTIFELLQGANIYRNQFACVRELIQNADDASKLRLWEDLKAGNVTIPDPNNQNKNLKLTELIPFDIKDEIRNRYPIEVTLQYDEKEKRVHVIISDKGIGISEQQLKQMGNVSESWHMRSDNKRLYANMLNWLTPTGAFGLGLQSVFQLTDTLHCVTYPRHEDAKEIIFRSKQKGGRITTSNLVTEESYRDGTTFDFFIPEVAFSHVSWSIGGLLDQKLNEIDPFEYTGLDIEKAFLLYYIVDCIYYDVNNNFFPIKIKIKGKDGKEDLDEFQVSQKWNYEEWNRDPNRLMTTKDGLSVTYDYEKNIALAYDKKFGISYVIRIKNDKNSSHGTRAFFKGVRLDSSQFNNLIGNPYYSYLSATIYLDGLPTREYLTLSREKIREEKWEILRGTLLKDIFDVIRFLIGSYIKNSVGDSYLAFSLACLMGGFLHPGDTENDIHTFRDGLISHLTTPIKYYSYHPDSNDEIKVKTQEIEAKEFFEKIWRKAPFWVIKMNDSFYEYPFYVHRSDEEICKEIQKAIVQCSVEGKLNQNTFIFIDGMIEEILSIYNLSSKYITGSIEHKNILYQCELNSEIMIPKVSPSIKTEINDKVRKDPRLLTDAIADYRALAIVYSKKHLSYHHRFQWGLMSKAYMISPFSKTDIADNLDKIRSKLDLKLFWNHLINREDFKALVRYVRENNLNKEVTEEEIQSDYHKWIMAIIGSQISLENEENNA
;
A
#
# COMPACT_ATOMS: atom_id res chain seq x y z
N MET A 1 12.15 -43.39 47.51
CA MET A 1 11.95 -42.04 46.97
C MET A 1 11.23 -41.24 48.02
N LEU A 2 11.96 -40.40 48.73
CA LEU A 2 11.41 -39.39 49.62
C LEU A 2 10.54 -38.42 48.79
N THR A 3 9.29 -38.23 49.17
CA THR A 3 8.37 -37.27 48.51
C THR A 3 8.36 -35.92 49.23
N LEU A 4 7.84 -34.89 48.57
CA LEU A 4 7.58 -33.59 49.19
C LEU A 4 6.60 -33.74 50.37
N GLU A 5 5.56 -34.58 50.23
CA GLU A 5 4.61 -34.85 51.32
C GLU A 5 5.26 -35.56 52.52
N ASP A 6 6.11 -36.56 52.27
CA ASP A 6 6.87 -37.25 53.33
C ASP A 6 7.82 -36.28 54.04
N GLN A 7 8.47 -35.41 53.28
CA GLN A 7 9.38 -34.42 53.84
C GLN A 7 8.63 -33.37 54.67
N LEU A 8 7.48 -32.88 54.22
CA LEU A 8 6.65 -31.96 55.01
C LEU A 8 6.20 -32.62 56.32
N LYS A 9 5.80 -33.90 56.27
CA LYS A 9 5.42 -34.69 57.44
C LYS A 9 6.57 -34.86 58.42
N SER A 10 7.81 -34.95 57.94
CA SER A 10 8.99 -35.16 58.80
C SER A 10 9.20 -34.03 59.82
N PHE A 11 8.71 -32.82 59.52
CA PHE A 11 8.78 -31.65 60.41
C PHE A 11 7.61 -31.54 61.40
N HIS A 12 6.72 -32.53 61.45
CA HIS A 12 5.52 -32.49 62.30
C HIS A 12 5.83 -32.26 63.78
N ASP A 13 6.90 -32.88 64.29
CA ASP A 13 7.26 -32.80 65.72
C ASP A 13 8.21 -31.62 66.04
N ASP A 14 8.65 -30.87 65.03
CA ASP A 14 9.64 -29.79 65.19
C ASP A 14 9.01 -28.47 65.65
N ASP A 15 7.80 -28.14 65.18
CA ASP A 15 7.06 -26.93 65.57
C ASP A 15 5.55 -27.14 65.36
N PRO A 16 4.66 -26.71 66.28
CA PRO A 16 3.22 -26.79 66.09
C PRO A 16 2.72 -26.19 64.78
N VAL A 17 3.36 -25.12 64.28
CA VAL A 17 3.00 -24.50 62.99
C VAL A 17 3.18 -25.49 61.83
N TYR A 18 4.22 -26.31 61.85
CA TYR A 18 4.50 -27.29 60.80
C TYR A 18 3.52 -28.47 60.83
N ALA A 19 3.17 -28.97 62.02
CA ALA A 19 2.09 -29.95 62.18
C ALA A 19 0.77 -29.45 61.58
N HIS A 20 0.41 -28.19 61.84
CA HIS A 20 -0.78 -27.57 61.25
C HIS A 20 -0.66 -27.41 59.74
N LEU A 21 0.49 -26.98 59.18
CA LEU A 21 0.68 -26.90 57.73
C LEU A 21 0.46 -28.25 57.04
N TYR A 22 0.95 -29.35 57.62
CA TYR A 22 0.76 -30.69 57.08
C TYR A 22 -0.71 -31.12 57.08
N GLU A 23 -1.42 -30.89 58.19
CA GLU A 23 -2.87 -31.22 58.26
C GLU A 23 -3.71 -30.33 57.34
N LEU A 24 -3.36 -29.04 57.21
CA LEU A 24 -4.00 -28.14 56.25
C LEU A 24 -3.77 -28.60 54.81
N TRP A 25 -2.56 -29.03 54.45
CA TRP A 25 -2.27 -29.60 53.14
C TRP A 25 -3.16 -30.82 52.84
N LYS A 26 -3.27 -31.77 53.77
CA LYS A 26 -4.10 -32.97 53.58
C LYS A 26 -5.56 -32.62 53.32
N ASN A 27 -6.11 -31.67 54.09
CA ASN A 27 -7.48 -31.21 53.90
C ASN A 27 -7.64 -30.46 52.57
N ALA A 28 -6.69 -29.58 52.24
CA ALA A 28 -6.69 -28.81 51.01
C ALA A 28 -6.66 -29.72 49.77
N LYS A 29 -5.78 -30.73 49.76
CA LYS A 29 -5.66 -31.72 48.70
C LYS A 29 -7.01 -32.41 48.46
N PHE A 30 -7.65 -32.93 49.51
CA PHE A 30 -8.93 -33.62 49.40
C PHE A 30 -10.07 -32.74 48.85
N ASP A 31 -10.11 -31.46 49.21
CA ASP A 31 -11.13 -30.54 48.72
C ASP A 31 -10.84 -30.06 47.29
N LEU A 32 -9.59 -29.68 47.01
CA LEU A 32 -9.15 -29.23 45.69
C LEU A 32 -9.26 -30.37 44.67
N GLU A 33 -9.03 -31.62 45.07
CA GLU A 33 -9.27 -32.80 44.25
C GLU A 33 -10.69 -32.84 43.68
N LYS A 34 -11.69 -32.42 44.46
CA LYS A 34 -13.11 -32.36 44.07
C LYS A 34 -13.46 -31.12 43.26
N ILE A 35 -12.81 -30.01 43.57
CA ILE A 35 -13.04 -28.74 42.90
C ILE A 35 -12.52 -28.81 41.45
N LEU A 36 -11.28 -29.29 41.25
CA LEU A 36 -10.62 -29.33 39.95
C LEU A 36 -11.28 -30.29 38.94
N GLN A 37 -12.02 -31.31 39.41
CA GLN A 37 -12.80 -32.22 38.53
C GLN A 37 -13.78 -31.46 37.64
N ASN A 38 -14.28 -30.32 38.12
CA ASN A 38 -15.29 -29.52 37.42
C ASN A 38 -14.73 -28.73 36.24
N ILE A 39 -13.40 -28.67 36.04
CA ILE A 39 -12.79 -27.99 34.89
C ILE A 39 -13.27 -28.63 33.57
N ILE A 40 -13.52 -29.95 33.57
CA ILE A 40 -14.00 -30.67 32.37
C ILE A 40 -15.33 -30.15 31.83
N LEU A 41 -16.14 -29.47 32.65
CA LEU A 41 -17.45 -28.94 32.24
C LEU A 41 -17.33 -27.84 31.17
N ILE A 42 -16.18 -27.17 31.10
CA ILE A 42 -15.92 -26.03 30.18
C ILE A 42 -14.75 -26.33 29.26
N PHE A 43 -13.85 -27.23 29.67
CA PHE A 43 -12.66 -27.62 28.92
C PHE A 43 -12.69 -29.10 28.48
N PRO A 44 -13.81 -29.66 27.97
CA PRO A 44 -13.90 -31.08 27.66
C PRO A 44 -13.01 -31.54 26.49
N HIS A 45 -12.57 -30.59 25.66
CA HIS A 45 -11.73 -30.80 24.48
C HIS A 45 -10.25 -30.50 24.75
N TYR A 46 -9.87 -30.06 25.95
CA TYR A 46 -8.46 -29.89 26.31
C TYR A 46 -7.96 -31.11 27.08
N SER A 47 -6.64 -31.14 27.32
CA SER A 47 -6.07 -32.12 28.24
C SER A 47 -6.70 -31.99 29.64
N LEU A 48 -6.55 -33.02 30.46
CA LEU A 48 -7.01 -33.05 31.84
C LEU A 48 -6.22 -32.04 32.68
N HIS A 49 -6.94 -31.12 33.33
CA HIS A 49 -6.41 -30.17 34.33
C HIS A 49 -7.06 -30.44 35.70
N ASN A 50 -7.39 -31.70 35.99
CA ASN A 50 -7.94 -32.12 37.28
C ASN A 50 -6.79 -32.49 38.25
N ALA A 51 -7.10 -33.06 39.41
CA ALA A 51 -6.10 -33.42 40.40
C ALA A 51 -4.96 -34.32 39.89
N SER A 52 -5.23 -35.20 38.91
CA SER A 52 -4.17 -36.07 38.38
C SER A 52 -3.05 -35.26 37.71
N HIS A 53 -3.38 -34.13 37.09
CA HIS A 53 -2.40 -33.20 36.55
C HIS A 53 -1.49 -32.64 37.65
N SER A 54 -2.09 -32.11 38.73
CA SER A 54 -1.34 -31.58 39.88
C SER A 54 -0.46 -32.64 40.55
N GLU A 55 -0.92 -33.89 40.64
CA GLU A 55 -0.12 -35.02 41.13
C GLU A 55 1.08 -35.31 40.22
N MET A 56 0.89 -35.29 38.89
CA MET A 56 1.96 -35.51 37.93
C MET A 56 3.01 -34.39 37.99
N ILE A 57 2.58 -33.12 38.10
CA ILE A 57 3.49 -31.99 38.33
C ILE A 57 4.36 -32.25 39.56
N ILE A 58 3.75 -32.59 40.70
CA ILE A 58 4.48 -32.86 41.95
C ILE A 58 5.47 -34.01 41.76
N ARG A 59 5.05 -35.12 41.14
CA ARG A 59 5.93 -36.27 40.86
C ARG A 59 7.12 -35.91 39.99
N TYR A 60 6.93 -35.08 38.96
CA TYR A 60 8.04 -34.66 38.11
C TYR A 60 8.97 -33.66 38.80
N ILE A 61 8.44 -32.77 39.65
CA ILE A 61 9.25 -31.93 40.53
C ILE A 61 10.10 -32.80 41.45
N GLU A 62 9.50 -33.80 42.11
CA GLU A 62 10.22 -34.76 42.97
C GLU A 62 11.29 -35.54 42.21
N ALA A 63 10.99 -35.97 40.99
CA ALA A 63 11.93 -36.69 40.13
C ALA A 63 13.11 -35.84 39.66
N VAL A 64 12.89 -34.54 39.42
CA VAL A 64 13.94 -33.58 39.09
C VAL A 64 14.81 -33.28 40.32
N LEU A 65 14.18 -33.07 41.47
CA LEU A 65 14.88 -32.72 42.72
C LEU A 65 15.73 -33.88 43.24
N GLY A 66 15.17 -35.10 43.25
CA GLY A 66 15.74 -36.25 43.92
C GLY A 66 15.76 -36.11 45.45
N GLU A 67 16.04 -37.22 46.15
CA GLU A 67 15.92 -37.28 47.61
C GLU A 67 16.81 -36.25 48.33
N GLU A 68 18.03 -36.03 47.82
CA GLU A 68 19.00 -35.14 48.47
C GLU A 68 18.56 -33.67 48.46
N ARG A 69 17.93 -33.19 47.39
CA ARG A 69 17.43 -31.80 47.34
C ARG A 69 16.10 -31.64 48.06
N ILE A 70 15.26 -32.67 48.06
CA ILE A 70 14.01 -32.66 48.84
C ILE A 70 14.32 -32.45 50.33
N LYS A 71 15.34 -33.13 50.88
CA LYS A 71 15.80 -32.94 52.26
C LYS A 71 16.27 -31.51 52.59
N MET A 72 16.67 -30.72 51.57
CA MET A 72 17.10 -29.33 51.75
C MET A 72 15.94 -28.34 51.86
N LEU A 73 14.72 -28.74 51.52
CA LEU A 73 13.54 -27.86 51.51
C LEU A 73 12.96 -27.68 52.91
N LYS A 74 12.45 -26.48 53.18
CA LYS A 74 11.85 -26.10 54.46
C LYS A 74 10.32 -26.24 54.45
N PRO A 75 9.65 -26.41 55.60
CA PRO A 75 8.23 -26.75 55.68
C PRO A 75 7.31 -25.81 54.90
N THR A 76 7.47 -24.49 55.05
CA THR A 76 6.59 -23.52 54.37
C THR A 76 6.82 -23.52 52.87
N GLU A 77 8.07 -23.72 52.43
CA GLU A 77 8.38 -23.82 51.00
C GLU A 77 7.75 -25.06 50.37
N ILE A 78 7.88 -26.22 51.02
CA ILE A 78 7.27 -27.47 50.55
C ILE A 78 5.75 -27.33 50.47
N TRP A 79 5.13 -26.76 51.52
CA TRP A 79 3.69 -26.49 51.52
C TRP A 79 3.27 -25.58 50.36
N LEU A 80 4.04 -24.52 50.07
CA LEU A 80 3.79 -23.65 48.92
C LEU A 80 3.97 -24.37 47.58
N MET A 81 4.94 -25.27 47.42
CA MET A 81 5.10 -26.07 46.20
C MET A 81 3.89 -26.96 45.95
N LEU A 82 3.45 -27.69 46.99
CA LEU A 82 2.29 -28.57 46.96
C LEU A 82 1.00 -27.80 46.66
N MET A 83 0.75 -26.71 47.38
CA MET A 83 -0.42 -25.86 47.16
C MET A 83 -0.41 -25.18 45.80
N SER A 84 0.75 -24.74 45.30
CA SER A 84 0.84 -24.10 43.99
C SER A 84 0.47 -25.08 42.87
N ALA A 85 0.92 -26.33 42.94
CA ALA A 85 0.56 -27.35 41.95
C ALA A 85 -0.97 -27.59 41.87
N TYR A 86 -1.68 -27.57 42.99
CA TYR A 86 -3.14 -27.74 43.03
C TYR A 86 -3.94 -26.46 42.76
N ALA A 87 -3.32 -25.28 42.90
CA ALA A 87 -4.00 -24.00 42.77
C ALA A 87 -3.73 -23.28 41.43
N HIS A 88 -2.68 -23.65 40.69
CA HIS A 88 -2.25 -22.90 39.50
C HIS A 88 -3.31 -22.82 38.39
N ASP A 89 -4.11 -23.88 38.22
CA ASP A 89 -5.19 -23.99 37.22
C ASP A 89 -6.57 -23.61 37.75
N ILE A 90 -6.70 -23.17 39.00
CA ILE A 90 -8.01 -22.92 39.59
C ILE A 90 -8.80 -21.82 38.87
N GLY A 91 -8.08 -20.91 38.19
CA GLY A 91 -8.60 -19.91 37.27
C GLY A 91 -9.18 -20.48 35.98
N MET A 92 -9.14 -21.78 35.73
CA MET A 92 -9.91 -22.45 34.68
C MET A 92 -11.36 -22.72 35.11
N LEU A 93 -11.70 -22.59 36.40
CA LEU A 93 -13.10 -22.70 36.83
C LEU A 93 -13.84 -21.41 36.46
N VAL A 94 -14.98 -21.57 35.79
CA VAL A 94 -15.81 -20.44 35.31
C VAL A 94 -17.24 -20.69 35.76
N SER A 95 -17.84 -19.72 36.42
CA SER A 95 -19.26 -19.79 36.76
C SER A 95 -20.13 -19.36 35.57
N ASP A 96 -21.42 -19.72 35.56
CA ASP A 96 -22.38 -19.20 34.56
C ASP A 96 -22.41 -17.65 34.57
N LYS A 97 -22.26 -17.03 35.75
CA LYS A 97 -22.18 -15.58 35.89
C LYS A 97 -20.95 -15.00 35.16
N ASP A 98 -19.79 -15.64 35.30
CA ASP A 98 -18.56 -15.21 34.64
C ASP A 98 -18.70 -15.36 33.12
N THR A 99 -19.20 -16.50 32.64
CA THR A 99 -19.47 -16.72 31.22
C THR A 99 -20.39 -15.62 30.67
N ARG A 100 -21.54 -15.36 31.31
CA ARG A 100 -22.43 -14.27 30.87
C ARG A 100 -21.74 -12.91 30.87
N SER A 101 -20.93 -12.63 31.89
CA SER A 101 -20.18 -11.37 31.97
C SER A 101 -19.17 -11.23 30.83
N TYR A 102 -18.46 -12.29 30.45
CA TYR A 102 -17.54 -12.25 29.31
C TYR A 102 -18.28 -11.97 28.01
N TRP A 103 -19.33 -12.74 27.73
CA TRP A 103 -20.09 -12.59 26.49
C TRP A 103 -20.83 -11.25 26.35
N GLN A 104 -21.06 -10.53 27.46
CA GLN A 104 -21.59 -9.16 27.46
C GLN A 104 -20.50 -8.09 27.31
N GLY A 105 -19.25 -8.41 27.63
CA GLY A 105 -18.14 -7.48 27.65
C GLY A 105 -17.58 -7.17 26.27
N GLU A 106 -17.18 -5.92 26.04
CA GLU A 106 -16.51 -5.50 24.80
C GLU A 106 -15.21 -6.28 24.56
N ASP A 107 -14.45 -6.61 25.61
CA ASP A 107 -13.18 -7.33 25.48
C ASP A 107 -13.35 -8.74 24.89
N PHE A 108 -14.50 -9.39 25.11
CA PHE A 108 -14.79 -10.69 24.50
C PHE A 108 -15.24 -10.53 23.05
N LYS A 109 -16.01 -9.49 22.74
CA LYS A 109 -16.39 -9.17 21.36
C LYS A 109 -15.15 -8.83 20.51
N ASP A 110 -14.26 -7.99 21.03
CA ASP A 110 -12.97 -7.65 20.41
C ASP A 110 -12.12 -8.91 20.17
N TYR A 111 -12.15 -9.86 21.12
CA TYR A 111 -11.52 -11.16 20.96
C TYR A 111 -12.13 -11.96 19.80
N LEU A 112 -13.47 -12.09 19.70
CA LEU A 112 -14.14 -12.83 18.63
C LEU A 112 -13.82 -12.26 17.24
N GLU A 113 -13.90 -10.93 17.09
CA GLU A 113 -13.61 -10.24 15.83
C GLU A 113 -12.11 -10.30 15.46
N GLY A 114 -11.24 -10.42 16.47
CA GLY A 114 -9.79 -10.54 16.32
C GLY A 114 -9.27 -11.94 15.97
N ILE A 115 -10.11 -12.98 15.95
CA ILE A 115 -9.70 -14.33 15.54
C ILE A 115 -9.34 -14.31 14.04
N SER A 116 -8.08 -14.63 13.74
CA SER A 116 -7.53 -14.69 12.38
C SER A 116 -8.33 -15.64 11.49
N ASP A 117 -8.47 -15.29 10.20
CA ASP A 117 -9.10 -16.16 9.19
C ASP A 117 -8.36 -17.50 9.02
N SER A 118 -7.08 -17.56 9.37
CA SER A 118 -6.28 -18.78 9.36
C SER A 118 -6.46 -19.68 10.60
N SER A 119 -7.20 -19.23 11.62
CA SER A 119 -7.43 -20.01 12.84
C SER A 119 -8.58 -21.00 12.64
N ASP A 120 -8.41 -22.22 13.16
CA ASP A 120 -9.47 -23.22 13.25
C ASP A 120 -10.65 -22.81 14.15
N LEU A 121 -10.47 -21.79 15.00
CA LEU A 121 -11.53 -21.18 15.81
C LEU A 121 -12.44 -20.23 15.01
N ARG A 122 -12.01 -19.77 13.82
CA ARG A 122 -12.75 -18.79 13.02
C ARG A 122 -14.16 -19.27 12.67
N LYS A 123 -14.29 -20.55 12.29
CA LYS A 123 -15.58 -21.16 11.95
C LYS A 123 -16.59 -21.05 13.11
N TYR A 124 -16.13 -21.21 14.35
CA TYR A 124 -16.98 -21.12 15.53
C TYR A 124 -17.35 -19.67 15.84
N ALA A 125 -16.42 -18.73 15.66
CA ALA A 125 -16.73 -17.30 15.79
C ALA A 125 -17.80 -16.86 14.76
N GLU A 126 -17.74 -17.39 13.54
CA GLU A 126 -18.73 -17.09 12.50
C GLU A 126 -20.14 -17.60 12.83
N TYR A 127 -20.29 -18.74 13.51
CA TYR A 127 -21.58 -19.21 14.01
C TYR A 127 -22.24 -18.22 14.97
N ILE A 128 -21.44 -17.42 15.67
CA ILE A 128 -21.92 -16.39 16.62
C ILE A 128 -22.14 -15.05 15.92
N LEU A 129 -21.22 -14.63 15.05
CA LEU A 129 -21.21 -13.30 14.46
C LEU A 129 -22.23 -13.12 13.31
N LYS A 130 -22.44 -14.14 12.48
CA LYS A 130 -23.36 -14.06 11.31
C LYS A 130 -24.85 -13.88 11.69
N PRO A 131 -25.41 -14.57 12.71
CA PRO A 131 -26.82 -14.43 13.06
C PRO A 131 -27.23 -13.06 13.62
N GLN A 132 -26.28 -12.21 14.04
CA GLN A 132 -26.57 -10.86 14.54
C GLN A 132 -26.79 -9.82 13.41
N GLY A 133 -26.36 -10.10 12.18
CA GLY A 133 -26.41 -9.14 11.06
C GLY A 133 -27.48 -9.41 9.99
N GLU A 134 -27.83 -10.67 9.74
CA GLU A 134 -28.72 -11.06 8.62
C GLU A 134 -29.72 -12.14 9.02
N GLN A 135 -30.66 -11.80 9.90
CA GLN A 135 -31.69 -12.74 10.39
C GLN A 135 -32.65 -13.30 9.32
N LYS A 136 -32.63 -12.80 8.08
CA LYS A 136 -33.71 -13.08 7.10
C LYS A 136 -33.43 -14.13 6.03
N ASN A 137 -32.18 -14.59 5.81
CA ASN A 137 -31.89 -15.49 4.66
C ASN A 137 -30.78 -16.53 4.92
N LEU A 138 -30.51 -16.92 6.16
CA LEU A 138 -29.62 -18.06 6.40
C LEU A 138 -30.45 -19.35 6.34
N ASN A 139 -30.26 -20.13 5.26
CA ASN A 139 -30.62 -21.56 5.22
C ASN A 139 -29.69 -22.31 6.20
N LEU A 140 -29.89 -22.10 7.50
CA LEU A 140 -29.17 -22.84 8.53
C LEU A 140 -29.73 -24.26 8.60
N PRO A 141 -28.86 -25.30 8.59
CA PRO A 141 -29.27 -26.67 8.87
C PRO A 141 -30.04 -26.75 10.19
N SER A 142 -30.97 -27.71 10.34
CA SER A 142 -31.79 -27.83 11.56
C SER A 142 -30.98 -28.04 12.85
N GLU A 143 -29.73 -28.48 12.73
CA GLU A 143 -28.81 -28.77 13.84
C GLU A 143 -27.96 -27.58 14.30
N TRP A 144 -28.04 -26.41 13.63
CA TRP A 144 -27.23 -25.22 13.95
C TRP A 144 -27.20 -24.81 15.44
N PRO A 145 -28.24 -25.02 16.28
CA PRO A 145 -28.15 -24.67 17.71
C PRO A 145 -27.13 -25.53 18.46
N VAL A 146 -26.86 -26.75 17.98
CA VAL A 146 -25.84 -27.64 18.53
C VAL A 146 -24.44 -27.09 18.24
N ASP A 147 -24.21 -26.62 17.01
CA ASP A 147 -22.95 -25.97 16.62
C ASP A 147 -22.69 -24.70 17.42
N VAL A 148 -23.73 -23.89 17.64
CA VAL A 148 -23.65 -22.68 18.46
C VAL A 148 -23.32 -23.02 19.92
N LYS A 149 -23.94 -24.07 20.48
CA LYS A 149 -23.59 -24.55 21.83
C LYS A 149 -22.09 -24.88 21.93
N MET A 150 -21.55 -25.61 20.96
CA MET A 150 -20.13 -25.98 20.95
C MET A 150 -19.24 -24.77 20.70
N ALA A 151 -19.62 -23.86 19.81
CA ALA A 151 -18.92 -22.60 19.59
C ALA A 151 -18.81 -21.79 20.88
N VAL A 152 -19.89 -21.69 21.67
CA VAL A 152 -19.87 -21.02 22.97
C VAL A 152 -18.85 -21.67 23.91
N ILE A 153 -18.79 -23.00 23.97
CA ILE A 153 -17.83 -23.74 24.81
C ILE A 153 -16.40 -23.46 24.35
N TYR A 154 -16.09 -23.65 23.07
CA TYR A 154 -14.73 -23.53 22.54
C TYR A 154 -14.19 -22.10 22.64
N LEU A 155 -15.00 -21.11 22.29
CA LEU A 155 -14.60 -19.70 22.36
C LEU A 155 -14.45 -19.22 23.81
N THR A 156 -15.31 -19.68 24.72
CA THR A 156 -15.15 -19.38 26.15
C THR A 156 -13.90 -20.02 26.72
N ALA A 157 -13.65 -21.29 26.39
CA ALA A 157 -12.49 -22.03 26.86
C ALA A 157 -11.17 -21.37 26.42
N ASP A 158 -11.02 -21.04 25.14
CA ASP A 158 -9.81 -20.36 24.65
C ASP A 158 -9.64 -18.96 25.28
N TYR A 159 -10.72 -18.18 25.38
CA TYR A 159 -10.67 -16.85 26.02
C TYR A 159 -10.23 -16.92 27.49
N VAL A 160 -10.78 -17.88 28.25
CA VAL A 160 -10.47 -18.09 29.66
C VAL A 160 -9.08 -18.66 29.84
N ARG A 161 -8.68 -19.64 29.02
CA ARG A 161 -7.34 -20.24 29.07
C ARG A 161 -6.25 -19.19 28.91
N ARG A 162 -6.44 -18.16 28.09
CA ARG A 162 -5.45 -17.06 27.97
C ARG A 162 -5.28 -16.21 29.24
N ARG A 163 -6.28 -16.21 30.12
CA ARG A 163 -6.35 -15.36 31.33
C ARG A 163 -6.28 -16.16 32.64
N HIS A 164 -6.35 -17.49 32.56
CA HIS A 164 -6.48 -18.35 33.72
C HIS A 164 -5.35 -18.19 34.77
N PRO A 165 -4.07 -17.88 34.43
CA PRO A 165 -3.06 -17.71 35.46
C PRO A 165 -3.36 -16.51 36.37
N GLU A 166 -3.75 -15.36 35.80
CA GLU A 166 -4.13 -14.20 36.59
C GLU A 166 -5.46 -14.43 37.33
N ARG A 167 -6.41 -15.13 36.71
CA ARG A 167 -7.65 -15.54 37.40
C ARG A 167 -7.37 -16.45 38.59
N SER A 168 -6.40 -17.36 38.50
CA SER A 168 -6.01 -18.21 39.63
C SER A 168 -5.54 -17.37 40.81
N LYS A 169 -4.71 -16.35 40.54
CA LYS A 169 -4.28 -15.38 41.56
C LYS A 169 -5.45 -14.61 42.17
N GLU A 170 -6.39 -14.12 41.37
CA GLU A 170 -7.58 -13.42 41.85
C GLU A 170 -8.41 -14.31 42.78
N ILE A 171 -8.68 -15.57 42.37
CA ILE A 171 -9.44 -16.54 43.16
C ILE A 171 -8.74 -16.84 44.50
N ILE A 172 -7.42 -17.08 44.47
CA ILE A 172 -6.63 -17.38 45.66
C ILE A 172 -6.65 -16.21 46.65
N THR A 173 -6.65 -14.97 46.15
CA THR A 173 -6.54 -13.76 46.97
C THR A 173 -7.88 -13.14 47.38
N ALA A 174 -8.99 -13.50 46.72
CA ALA A 174 -10.32 -12.91 46.93
C ALA A 174 -10.98 -13.18 48.30
N ARG A 175 -10.42 -14.04 49.16
CA ARG A 175 -10.97 -14.41 50.49
C ARG A 175 -12.49 -14.66 50.44
N MET A 176 -12.94 -15.47 49.47
CA MET A 176 -14.35 -15.86 49.22
C MET A 176 -15.30 -14.77 48.68
N LYS A 177 -14.91 -13.50 48.57
CA LYS A 177 -15.78 -12.47 47.98
C LYS A 177 -15.86 -12.65 46.46
N ASN A 178 -17.05 -12.97 45.95
CA ASN A 178 -17.33 -13.15 44.51
C ASN A 178 -16.49 -14.25 43.82
N SER A 179 -16.02 -15.25 44.56
CA SER A 179 -15.26 -16.39 44.00
C SER A 179 -16.21 -17.42 43.34
N PRO A 180 -15.83 -18.02 42.19
CA PRO A 180 -16.58 -19.11 41.57
C PRO A 180 -16.54 -20.41 42.40
N ILE A 181 -15.63 -20.51 43.37
CA ILE A 181 -15.46 -21.65 44.25
C ILE A 181 -15.66 -21.29 45.72
N ARG A 182 -16.03 -22.29 46.52
CA ARG A 182 -16.16 -22.18 47.98
C ARG A 182 -14.98 -22.86 48.69
N PHE A 183 -13.78 -22.31 48.54
CA PHE A 183 -12.57 -22.78 49.20
C PHE A 183 -11.80 -21.60 49.82
N ASP A 184 -11.38 -21.74 51.08
CA ASP A 184 -10.66 -20.69 51.81
C ASP A 184 -9.16 -20.94 51.85
N PHE A 185 -8.42 -20.27 50.97
CA PHE A 185 -6.95 -20.32 50.92
C PHE A 185 -6.25 -19.67 52.13
N SER A 186 -6.97 -18.94 52.99
CA SER A 186 -6.43 -18.41 54.24
C SER A 186 -6.50 -19.39 55.41
N PHE A 187 -7.30 -20.46 55.26
CA PHE A 187 -7.59 -21.46 56.29
C PHE A 187 -7.95 -20.82 57.65
N LEU A 188 -9.05 -20.05 57.67
CA LEU A 188 -9.50 -19.29 58.84
C LEU A 188 -8.42 -18.32 59.38
N HIS A 189 -7.74 -17.63 58.47
CA HIS A 189 -6.62 -16.71 58.75
C HIS A 189 -5.38 -17.36 59.38
N PHE A 190 -5.28 -18.70 59.43
CA PHE A 190 -4.06 -19.38 59.87
C PHE A 190 -2.88 -19.06 58.94
N ILE A 191 -3.10 -19.10 57.62
CA ILE A 191 -2.07 -18.72 56.65
C ILE A 191 -1.94 -17.19 56.63
N LYS A 192 -0.72 -16.69 56.92
CA LYS A 192 -0.42 -15.25 56.90
C LYS A 192 -0.74 -14.68 55.51
N GLU A 193 -1.33 -13.50 55.48
CA GLU A 193 -1.74 -12.82 54.23
C GLU A 193 -0.62 -12.74 53.19
N ARG A 194 0.61 -12.45 53.62
CA ARG A 194 1.79 -12.41 52.72
C ARG A 194 2.07 -13.76 52.02
N ILE A 195 1.77 -14.89 52.66
CA ILE A 195 1.94 -16.24 52.10
C ILE A 195 0.80 -16.56 51.14
N GLN A 196 -0.44 -16.17 51.47
CA GLN A 196 -1.58 -16.30 50.55
C GLN A 196 -1.38 -15.46 49.28
N LEU A 197 -0.93 -14.21 49.41
CA LEU A 197 -0.60 -13.34 48.28
C LEU A 197 0.55 -13.92 47.45
N LEU A 198 1.54 -14.55 48.11
CA LEU A 198 2.62 -15.25 47.42
C LEU A 198 2.12 -16.44 46.61
N LEU A 199 1.24 -17.27 47.18
CA LEU A 199 0.60 -18.39 46.47
C LEU A 199 -0.15 -17.91 45.22
N GLY A 200 -0.87 -16.79 45.32
CA GLY A 200 -1.50 -16.15 44.17
C GLY A 200 -0.49 -15.74 43.09
N LYS A 201 0.61 -15.08 43.47
CA LYS A 201 1.67 -14.72 42.53
C LYS A 201 2.30 -15.94 41.85
N LEU A 202 2.58 -17.00 42.63
CA LEU A 202 3.13 -18.26 42.11
C LEU A 202 2.19 -18.88 41.07
N ALA A 203 0.89 -18.93 41.36
CA ALA A 203 -0.13 -19.39 40.42
C ALA A 203 -0.15 -18.55 39.14
N SER A 204 -0.06 -17.22 39.18
CA SER A 204 -0.04 -16.41 37.95
C SER A 204 1.22 -16.58 37.09
N LEU A 205 2.36 -16.88 37.72
CA LEU A 205 3.66 -16.94 37.03
C LEU A 205 3.86 -18.21 36.20
N HIS A 206 3.02 -19.24 36.34
CA HIS A 206 3.15 -20.45 35.54
C HIS A 206 2.90 -20.18 34.04
N GLY A 207 1.99 -19.25 33.71
CA GLY A 207 1.71 -18.82 32.33
C GLY A 207 2.42 -17.53 31.89
N ALA A 208 3.30 -16.96 32.73
CA ALA A 208 4.03 -15.72 32.45
C ALA A 208 5.32 -15.99 31.64
N SER A 209 6.08 -14.94 31.30
CA SER A 209 7.41 -15.12 30.72
C SER A 209 8.40 -15.61 31.78
N PHE A 210 9.50 -16.26 31.36
CA PHE A 210 10.51 -16.73 32.31
C PHE A 210 11.08 -15.60 33.17
N ASP A 211 11.31 -14.42 32.59
CA ASP A 211 11.90 -13.30 33.32
C ASP A 211 10.98 -12.74 34.42
N ASP A 212 9.66 -12.96 34.31
CA ASP A 212 8.70 -12.50 35.31
C ASP A 212 8.89 -13.19 36.67
N ILE A 213 9.54 -14.36 36.74
CA ILE A 213 9.86 -15.01 38.02
C ILE A 213 10.75 -14.12 38.91
N PHE A 214 11.57 -13.23 38.30
CA PHE A 214 12.49 -12.35 39.03
C PHE A 214 11.78 -11.14 39.66
N THR A 215 10.49 -10.95 39.39
CA THR A 215 9.64 -10.02 40.15
C THR A 215 9.41 -10.50 41.58
N LEU A 216 9.64 -11.78 41.86
CA LEU A 216 9.64 -12.32 43.21
C LEU A 216 10.97 -12.05 43.90
N GLU A 217 10.92 -11.88 45.22
CA GLU A 217 12.11 -11.89 46.07
C GLU A 217 12.86 -13.22 45.96
N LYS A 218 14.19 -13.19 46.07
CA LYS A 218 15.00 -14.43 46.02
C LYS A 218 14.63 -15.37 47.16
N CYS A 219 14.50 -14.84 48.38
CA CYS A 219 14.04 -15.58 49.54
C CYS A 219 13.20 -14.70 50.48
N CYS A 220 12.38 -15.33 51.32
CA CYS A 220 11.60 -14.67 52.35
C CYS A 220 11.34 -15.60 53.55
N GLN A 221 10.90 -15.04 54.68
CA GLN A 221 10.59 -15.84 55.87
C GLN A 221 9.34 -16.69 55.67
N GLY A 222 9.33 -17.92 56.15
CA GLY A 222 8.19 -18.82 56.19
C GLY A 222 7.23 -18.54 57.35
N MET A 223 6.41 -19.54 57.68
CA MET A 223 5.41 -19.46 58.74
C MET A 223 5.98 -19.75 60.13
N GLY A 224 7.00 -20.62 60.23
CA GLY A 224 7.55 -21.11 61.49
C GLY A 224 8.78 -20.34 61.97
N GLN A 225 9.83 -21.09 62.34
CA GLN A 225 11.04 -20.59 62.99
C GLN A 225 11.92 -19.73 62.07
N ALA A 226 12.96 -19.10 62.61
CA ALA A 226 13.83 -18.19 61.88
C ALA A 226 14.54 -18.83 60.67
N ASP A 227 14.77 -20.15 60.69
CA ASP A 227 15.41 -20.91 59.60
C ASP A 227 14.42 -21.48 58.56
N ASP A 228 13.12 -21.26 58.73
CA ASP A 228 12.08 -21.59 57.75
C ASP A 228 12.14 -20.58 56.59
N ILE A 229 13.15 -20.70 55.73
CA ILE A 229 13.37 -19.82 54.58
C ILE A 229 12.68 -20.39 53.35
N VAL A 230 11.88 -19.57 52.68
CA VAL A 230 11.20 -19.88 51.42
C VAL A 230 11.99 -19.26 50.27
N TYR A 231 12.14 -19.98 49.15
CA TYR A 231 12.69 -19.46 47.89
C TYR A 231 11.59 -19.36 46.82
N PRO A 232 10.86 -18.24 46.72
CA PRO A 232 9.74 -18.09 45.80
C PRO A 232 10.06 -18.37 44.34
N ARG A 233 11.22 -17.89 43.87
CA ARG A 233 11.69 -18.08 42.49
C ARG A 233 11.86 -19.57 42.18
N ARG A 234 12.38 -20.34 43.15
CA ARG A 234 12.51 -21.79 43.05
C ARG A 234 11.15 -22.48 42.90
N ILE A 235 10.16 -22.08 43.70
CA ILE A 235 8.80 -22.63 43.60
C ILE A 235 8.20 -22.33 42.22
N ALA A 236 8.30 -21.08 41.75
CA ALA A 236 7.79 -20.68 40.43
C ALA A 236 8.47 -21.45 39.29
N ALA A 237 9.80 -21.56 39.34
CA ALA A 237 10.60 -22.30 38.35
C ALA A 237 10.20 -23.78 38.27
N PHE A 238 10.04 -24.45 39.41
CA PHE A 238 9.65 -25.86 39.43
C PHE A 238 8.19 -26.10 39.09
N LEU A 239 7.29 -25.17 39.42
CA LEU A 239 5.89 -25.24 38.97
C LEU A 239 5.82 -25.18 37.44
N ARG A 240 6.50 -24.21 36.82
CA ARG A 240 6.57 -24.05 35.36
C ARG A 240 7.16 -25.28 34.67
N LEU A 241 8.28 -25.78 35.19
CA LEU A 241 8.91 -26.98 34.64
C LEU A 241 8.03 -28.21 34.82
N GLY A 242 7.42 -28.39 36.00
CA GLY A 242 6.56 -29.53 36.28
C GLY A 242 5.31 -29.57 35.40
N ASP A 243 4.70 -28.41 35.12
CA ASP A 243 3.59 -28.29 34.18
C ASP A 243 4.00 -28.71 32.75
N LEU A 244 5.14 -28.21 32.25
CA LEU A 244 5.68 -28.60 30.96
C LEU A 244 6.03 -30.09 30.85
N LEU A 245 6.38 -30.73 31.97
CA LEU A 245 6.74 -32.14 32.04
C LEU A 245 5.53 -33.09 32.09
N ASP A 246 4.29 -32.59 32.18
CA ASP A 246 3.11 -33.44 32.12
C ASP A 246 2.76 -33.86 30.67
N LEU A 247 3.67 -34.64 30.09
CA LEU A 247 3.74 -35.04 28.69
C LEU A 247 3.05 -36.37 28.39
N ASP A 248 2.69 -37.14 29.41
CA ASP A 248 2.39 -38.57 29.28
C ASP A 248 1.16 -38.85 28.38
N ASN A 249 1.02 -40.13 28.00
CA ASN A 249 -0.13 -40.65 27.29
C ASN A 249 -1.41 -40.51 28.14
N LYS A 250 -2.58 -40.50 27.48
CA LYS A 250 -3.91 -40.45 28.13
C LYS A 250 -4.19 -39.18 28.94
N ARG A 251 -3.63 -38.05 28.50
CA ARG A 251 -3.94 -36.70 29.02
C ARG A 251 -5.31 -36.18 28.58
N PHE A 252 -6.11 -36.93 27.82
CA PHE A 252 -7.47 -36.55 27.40
C PHE A 252 -8.48 -37.56 27.98
N ASP A 253 -9.66 -37.06 28.37
CA ASP A 253 -10.76 -37.93 28.79
C ASP A 253 -11.51 -38.46 27.56
N GLU A 254 -11.26 -39.72 27.20
CA GLU A 254 -11.86 -40.35 26.02
C GLU A 254 -13.40 -40.41 26.10
N ASN A 255 -13.99 -40.46 27.30
CA ASN A 255 -15.44 -40.44 27.45
C ASN A 255 -16.00 -39.03 27.22
N ALA A 256 -15.38 -38.01 27.80
CA ALA A 256 -15.78 -36.61 27.56
C ALA A 256 -15.61 -36.25 26.08
N TYR A 257 -14.52 -36.70 25.47
CA TYR A 257 -14.20 -36.46 24.06
C TYR A 257 -15.24 -37.08 23.12
N ALA A 258 -15.73 -38.29 23.42
CA ALA A 258 -16.78 -38.94 22.64
C ALA A 258 -18.13 -38.20 22.67
N LEU A 259 -18.34 -37.31 23.66
CA LEU A 259 -19.61 -36.59 23.86
C LEU A 259 -19.66 -35.20 23.21
N ILE A 260 -18.52 -34.66 22.78
CA ILE A 260 -18.39 -33.28 22.28
C ILE A 260 -18.38 -33.16 20.75
N GLY A 261 -18.32 -34.29 20.03
CA GLY A 261 -18.31 -34.31 18.57
C GLY A 261 -17.04 -33.71 17.98
N ASP A 262 -17.18 -32.90 16.94
CA ASP A 262 -16.04 -32.28 16.26
C ASP A 262 -15.38 -31.19 17.10
N VAL A 263 -14.06 -31.26 17.21
CA VAL A 263 -13.22 -30.31 17.96
C VAL A 263 -12.38 -29.43 17.01
N PRO A 264 -11.73 -28.37 17.51
CA PRO A 264 -10.71 -27.64 16.76
C PRO A 264 -9.57 -28.56 16.28
N ALA A 265 -9.00 -28.30 15.09
CA ALA A 265 -7.91 -29.10 14.53
C ALA A 265 -6.64 -29.06 15.40
N THR A 266 -6.38 -27.93 16.04
CA THR A 266 -5.31 -27.78 17.02
C THR A 266 -5.49 -28.72 18.23
N THR A 267 -6.72 -28.92 18.70
CA THR A 267 -7.01 -29.90 19.75
C THR A 267 -6.62 -31.31 19.30
N GLU A 268 -7.02 -31.73 18.09
CA GLU A 268 -6.65 -33.06 17.56
C GLU A 268 -5.13 -33.20 17.44
N ALA A 269 -4.44 -32.16 16.98
CA ALA A 269 -2.98 -32.16 16.90
C ALA A 269 -2.33 -32.35 18.28
N HIS A 270 -2.84 -31.67 19.31
CA HIS A 270 -2.38 -31.84 20.69
C HIS A 270 -2.68 -33.24 21.25
N ARG A 271 -3.84 -33.82 20.93
CA ARG A 271 -4.22 -35.18 21.34
C ARG A 271 -3.34 -36.24 20.67
N ALA A 272 -3.16 -36.15 19.35
CA ALA A 272 -2.27 -37.01 18.59
C ALA A 272 -0.82 -36.89 19.07
N LYS A 273 -0.34 -35.68 19.39
CA LYS A 273 0.97 -35.46 20.02
C LYS A 273 1.13 -36.29 21.31
N HIS A 274 0.17 -36.22 22.24
CA HIS A 274 0.25 -36.99 23.48
C HIS A 274 0.24 -38.50 23.20
N ALA A 275 -0.61 -38.97 22.30
CA ALA A 275 -0.68 -40.39 21.91
C ALA A 275 0.59 -40.92 21.21
N SER A 276 1.41 -40.03 20.67
CA SER A 276 2.65 -40.33 19.94
C SER A 276 3.89 -40.46 20.81
N LEU A 277 3.78 -40.30 22.13
CA LEU A 277 4.93 -40.38 23.04
C LEU A 277 5.45 -41.83 23.14
N GLU A 278 6.66 -42.08 22.63
CA GLU A 278 7.32 -43.40 22.65
C GLU A 278 8.25 -43.58 23.88
N HIS A 279 8.91 -42.51 24.32
CA HIS A 279 9.86 -42.53 25.44
C HIS A 279 9.72 -41.27 26.26
N PHE A 280 9.69 -41.42 27.58
CA PHE A 280 9.73 -40.29 28.49
C PHE A 280 10.43 -40.67 29.79
N LEU A 281 11.45 -39.88 30.17
CA LEU A 281 12.22 -40.06 31.39
C LEU A 281 12.51 -38.71 32.03
N VAL A 282 12.21 -38.61 33.32
CA VAL A 282 12.63 -37.50 34.18
C VAL A 282 13.32 -38.11 35.39
N LYS A 283 14.63 -37.89 35.52
CA LYS A 283 15.40 -38.45 36.65
C LYS A 283 16.73 -37.71 36.82
N ASP A 284 17.10 -37.40 38.06
CA ASP A 284 18.45 -36.91 38.43
C ASP A 284 18.89 -35.70 37.57
N ASN A 285 18.04 -34.67 37.42
CA ASN A 285 18.23 -33.51 36.54
C ASN A 285 18.26 -33.78 35.03
N LYS A 286 17.94 -34.99 34.58
CA LYS A 286 17.91 -35.33 33.15
C LYS A 286 16.48 -35.51 32.68
N ILE A 287 16.21 -34.96 31.51
CA ILE A 287 14.93 -35.10 30.82
C ILE A 287 15.19 -35.71 29.44
N GLU A 288 14.52 -36.81 29.14
CA GLU A 288 14.57 -37.45 27.83
C GLU A 288 13.15 -37.64 27.29
N VAL A 289 12.95 -37.29 26.02
CA VAL A 289 11.64 -37.40 25.37
C VAL A 289 11.80 -37.97 23.96
N ALA A 290 10.93 -38.89 23.56
CA ALA A 290 10.80 -39.28 22.15
C ALA A 290 9.34 -39.38 21.72
N TYR A 291 9.07 -38.87 20.52
CA TYR A 291 7.77 -38.93 19.85
C TYR A 291 7.90 -39.61 18.48
N ASP A 292 6.88 -40.37 18.09
CA ASP A 292 6.64 -40.77 16.70
C ASP A 292 5.24 -40.34 16.27
N CYS A 293 5.19 -39.21 15.57
CA CYS A 293 3.96 -38.52 15.21
C CYS A 293 3.37 -39.09 13.91
N PRO A 294 2.05 -39.37 13.84
CA PRO A 294 1.42 -39.91 12.65
C PRO A 294 1.15 -38.84 11.58
N THR A 295 1.09 -37.56 11.97
CA THR A 295 0.73 -36.43 11.12
C THR A 295 1.68 -35.24 11.33
N GLU A 296 1.76 -34.38 10.33
CA GLU A 296 2.57 -33.16 10.39
C GLU A 296 2.10 -32.21 11.50
N ASP A 297 0.79 -32.07 11.70
CA ASP A 297 0.23 -31.23 12.77
C ASP A 297 0.64 -31.74 14.17
N ALA A 298 0.59 -33.05 14.39
CA ALA A 298 1.05 -33.66 15.64
C ALA A 298 2.56 -33.46 15.84
N TYR A 299 3.33 -33.58 14.75
CA TYR A 299 4.78 -33.34 14.74
C TYR A 299 5.12 -31.88 15.06
N LEU A 300 4.38 -30.91 14.52
CA LEU A 300 4.52 -29.48 14.82
C LEU A 300 4.15 -29.19 16.28
N ALA A 301 3.06 -29.78 16.80
CA ALA A 301 2.67 -29.65 18.19
C ALA A 301 3.72 -30.24 19.16
N ALA A 302 4.30 -31.40 18.83
CA ALA A 302 5.41 -32.01 19.58
C ALA A 302 6.65 -31.12 19.56
N SER A 303 7.02 -30.63 18.37
CA SER A 303 8.19 -29.76 18.17
C SER A 303 8.06 -28.43 18.92
N GLY A 304 6.86 -27.84 18.92
CA GLY A 304 6.50 -26.65 19.70
C GLY A 304 6.70 -26.87 21.18
N TRP A 305 6.12 -27.95 21.71
CA TRP A 305 6.20 -28.28 23.13
C TRP A 305 7.64 -28.53 23.61
N ILE A 306 8.41 -29.29 22.83
CA ILE A 306 9.83 -29.55 23.12
C ILE A 306 10.66 -28.26 23.06
N SER A 307 10.34 -27.34 22.15
CA SER A 307 11.03 -26.06 22.08
C SER A 307 10.80 -25.24 23.36
N TYR A 308 9.56 -25.19 23.88
CA TYR A 308 9.28 -24.57 25.19
C TYR A 308 10.06 -25.24 26.32
N LEU A 309 10.07 -26.59 26.38
CA LEU A 309 10.78 -27.33 27.41
C LEU A 309 12.29 -27.06 27.38
N LYS A 310 12.91 -27.07 26.18
CA LYS A 310 14.34 -26.74 26.02
C LYS A 310 14.62 -25.32 26.47
N GLN A 311 13.85 -24.35 25.99
CA GLN A 311 14.01 -22.95 26.36
C GLN A 311 13.88 -22.74 27.86
N GLU A 312 12.90 -23.38 28.52
CA GLU A 312 12.73 -23.30 29.97
C GLU A 312 13.96 -23.87 30.70
N THR A 313 14.47 -25.04 30.31
CA THR A 313 15.67 -25.63 30.92
C THR A 313 16.95 -24.82 30.68
N GLU A 314 17.11 -24.21 29.49
CA GLU A 314 18.23 -23.32 29.16
C GLU A 314 18.19 -22.05 30.01
N ASN A 315 17.01 -21.43 30.14
CA ASN A 315 16.79 -20.27 30.98
C ASN A 315 17.08 -20.57 32.47
N LEU A 316 16.62 -21.72 32.96
CA LEU A 316 16.94 -22.21 34.31
C LEU A 316 18.44 -22.37 34.50
N ALA A 317 19.15 -22.96 33.52
CA ALA A 317 20.59 -23.13 33.61
C ALA A 317 21.35 -21.79 33.63
N LEU A 318 20.93 -20.81 32.83
CA LEU A 318 21.56 -19.49 32.76
C LEU A 318 21.38 -18.67 34.05
N ARG A 319 20.25 -18.82 34.73
CA ARG A 319 19.88 -18.01 35.90
C ARG A 319 19.79 -18.80 37.20
N TRP A 320 20.34 -20.01 37.24
CA TRP A 320 20.14 -20.98 38.32
C TRP A 320 20.44 -20.41 39.71
N ASN A 321 21.58 -19.74 39.88
CA ASN A 321 22.02 -19.18 41.17
C ASN A 321 21.14 -18.02 41.68
N ASP A 322 20.35 -17.39 40.81
CA ASP A 322 19.39 -16.35 41.19
C ASP A 322 18.05 -16.93 41.65
N ILE A 323 17.84 -18.23 41.43
CA ILE A 323 16.58 -18.96 41.65
C ILE A 323 16.66 -19.81 42.91
N VAL A 324 17.75 -20.57 43.07
CA VAL A 324 17.89 -21.56 44.17
C VAL A 324 18.80 -21.05 45.30
N SER A 325 18.81 -21.79 46.41
CA SER A 325 19.76 -21.61 47.51
C SER A 325 21.17 -22.06 47.13
N ASP A 326 22.18 -21.56 47.83
CA ASP A 326 23.56 -22.01 47.64
C ASP A 326 23.68 -23.53 47.90
N GLY A 327 24.48 -24.22 47.09
CA GLY A 327 24.71 -25.67 47.22
C GLY A 327 23.57 -26.57 46.72
N PHE A 328 22.52 -26.02 46.10
CA PHE A 328 21.36 -26.79 45.62
C PHE A 328 21.62 -27.63 44.34
N GLY A 329 22.86 -27.68 43.84
CA GLY A 329 23.27 -28.46 42.66
C GLY A 329 23.06 -27.73 41.33
N SER A 330 22.93 -28.46 40.22
CA SER A 330 22.74 -27.93 38.85
C SER A 330 21.28 -27.93 38.39
N ALA A 331 20.97 -27.06 37.43
CA ALA A 331 19.67 -27.02 36.75
C ALA A 331 19.36 -28.33 35.98
N PRO A 332 18.06 -28.67 35.81
CA PRO A 332 17.63 -29.75 34.93
C PRO A 332 17.93 -29.45 33.46
N VAL A 333 18.25 -30.50 32.69
CA VAL A 333 18.64 -30.38 31.27
C VAL A 333 17.92 -31.45 30.44
N VAL A 334 17.44 -31.04 29.25
CA VAL A 334 16.99 -31.98 28.23
C VAL A 334 18.20 -32.66 27.57
N THR A 335 18.46 -33.92 27.92
CA THR A 335 19.65 -34.67 27.46
C THR A 335 19.42 -35.40 26.15
N SER A 336 18.20 -35.81 25.85
CA SER A 336 17.84 -36.50 24.60
C SER A 336 16.43 -36.10 24.16
N CYS A 337 16.30 -35.72 22.89
CA CYS A 337 15.01 -35.46 22.27
C CYS A 337 14.98 -36.01 20.85
N LYS A 338 14.02 -36.88 20.54
CA LYS A 338 13.84 -37.47 19.21
C LYS A 338 12.38 -37.34 18.78
N ILE A 339 12.09 -36.59 17.73
CA ILE A 339 10.73 -36.47 17.18
C ILE A 339 10.76 -37.04 15.76
N LYS A 340 9.98 -38.08 15.50
CA LYS A 340 9.82 -38.70 14.19
C LYS A 340 8.45 -38.33 13.60
N LEU A 341 8.35 -38.37 12.28
CA LEU A 341 7.10 -38.33 11.54
C LEU A 341 6.96 -39.65 10.78
N ASN A 342 5.97 -40.47 11.13
CA ASN A 342 5.73 -41.78 10.54
C ASN A 342 7.00 -42.67 10.47
N GLY A 343 7.72 -42.76 11.59
CA GLY A 343 8.96 -43.55 11.70
C GLY A 343 10.22 -42.88 11.14
N GLU A 344 10.10 -41.78 10.39
CA GLU A 344 11.24 -41.03 9.86
C GLU A 344 11.70 -39.96 10.85
N LEU A 345 12.98 -40.03 11.25
CA LEU A 345 13.59 -38.99 12.07
C LEU A 345 13.85 -37.75 11.20
N ILE A 346 12.96 -36.77 11.30
CA ILE A 346 13.15 -35.48 10.64
C ILE A 346 14.21 -34.69 11.41
N GLN A 347 15.39 -34.54 10.82
CA GLN A 347 16.45 -33.68 11.35
C GLN A 347 16.16 -32.21 10.99
N GLY A 348 15.84 -31.40 11.99
CA GLY A 348 15.56 -29.97 11.81
C GLY A 348 14.60 -29.49 12.89
N ASN A 349 14.63 -28.18 13.19
CA ASN A 349 13.58 -27.59 14.00
C ASN A 349 12.40 -27.36 13.04
N ALA A 350 11.32 -28.15 13.16
CA ALA A 350 10.11 -28.03 12.32
C ALA A 350 9.51 -26.62 12.32
N LEU A 351 9.83 -25.84 13.35
CA LEU A 351 9.44 -24.45 13.57
C LEU A 351 10.39 -23.43 12.92
N ASN A 352 11.38 -23.88 12.13
CA ASN A 352 12.21 -22.99 11.34
C ASN A 352 11.36 -22.35 10.24
N SER A 353 10.62 -21.31 10.61
CA SER A 353 10.20 -20.27 9.68
C SER A 353 11.44 -19.52 9.18
N PHE A 354 11.35 -18.90 8.00
CA PHE A 354 12.35 -17.92 7.59
C PHE A 354 12.44 -16.84 8.67
N LYS A 355 13.49 -16.90 9.48
CA LYS A 355 13.79 -15.87 10.47
C LYS A 355 14.37 -14.69 9.72
N PHE A 356 13.50 -13.82 9.23
CA PHE A 356 13.90 -12.47 8.88
C PHE A 356 14.26 -11.78 10.18
N THR A 357 15.54 -11.49 10.37
CA THR A 357 15.94 -10.59 11.45
C THR A 357 15.38 -9.21 11.12
N LYS A 358 15.13 -8.40 12.15
CA LYS A 358 14.85 -6.96 11.95
C LYS A 358 15.90 -6.35 11.02
N ASP A 359 17.13 -6.85 11.11
CA ASP A 359 18.27 -6.43 10.29
C ASP A 359 18.06 -6.63 8.80
N THR A 360 17.64 -7.82 8.37
CA THR A 360 17.36 -8.12 6.96
C THR A 360 16.21 -7.26 6.43
N ILE A 361 15.19 -6.98 7.26
CA ILE A 361 14.05 -6.13 6.87
C ILE A 361 14.49 -4.67 6.70
N PHE A 362 15.32 -4.14 7.60
CA PHE A 362 15.86 -2.78 7.47
C PHE A 362 16.78 -2.64 6.25
N GLU A 363 17.60 -3.64 5.95
CA GLU A 363 18.44 -3.64 4.74
C GLU A 363 17.59 -3.63 3.46
N LEU A 364 16.53 -4.44 3.40
CA LEU A 364 15.58 -4.44 2.27
C LEU A 364 14.86 -3.09 2.11
N LEU A 365 14.52 -2.43 3.22
CA LEU A 365 13.88 -1.10 3.23
C LEU A 365 14.84 0.03 2.88
N GLN A 366 16.11 -0.07 3.26
CA GLN A 366 17.14 0.92 2.95
C GLN A 366 17.71 0.75 1.53
N GLY A 367 17.70 -0.46 0.97
CA GLY A 367 18.36 -0.83 -0.29
C GLY A 367 17.68 -0.40 -1.59
N ALA A 368 16.97 0.72 -1.64
CA ALA A 368 16.34 1.31 -2.84
C ALA A 368 15.32 0.44 -3.64
N ASN A 369 15.05 -0.80 -3.25
CA ASN A 369 14.19 -1.72 -4.02
C ASN A 369 12.68 -1.61 -3.74
N ILE A 370 12.25 -0.86 -2.72
CA ILE A 370 10.83 -0.73 -2.38
C ILE A 370 10.21 0.55 -2.94
N TYR A 371 10.94 1.66 -2.99
CA TYR A 371 10.43 2.95 -3.47
C TYR A 371 10.94 3.24 -4.87
N ARG A 372 10.16 3.96 -5.70
CA ARG A 372 10.58 4.37 -7.05
C ARG A 372 11.86 5.20 -7.04
N ASN A 373 12.04 6.03 -6.02
CA ASN A 373 13.25 6.79 -5.81
C ASN A 373 13.51 6.94 -4.29
N GLN A 374 14.77 7.21 -3.95
CA GLN A 374 15.22 7.40 -2.56
C GLN A 374 14.70 8.69 -1.89
N PHE A 375 14.10 9.60 -2.65
CA PHE A 375 13.50 10.85 -2.16
C PHE A 375 12.03 10.67 -1.73
N ALA A 376 11.49 9.46 -1.86
CA ALA A 376 10.18 9.08 -1.34
C ALA A 376 10.04 9.37 0.16
N CYS A 377 11.14 9.51 0.91
CA CYS A 377 11.10 9.92 2.30
C CYS A 377 10.43 11.28 2.54
N VAL A 378 10.55 12.23 1.61
CA VAL A 378 9.87 13.52 1.68
C VAL A 378 8.36 13.32 1.60
N ARG A 379 7.91 12.49 0.64
CA ARG A 379 6.51 12.08 0.50
C ARG A 379 6.00 11.37 1.77
N GLU A 380 6.76 10.43 2.34
CA GLU A 380 6.37 9.71 3.57
C GLU A 380 6.22 10.66 4.77
N LEU A 381 7.11 11.65 4.92
CA LEU A 381 7.01 12.65 5.98
C LEU A 381 5.81 13.58 5.79
N ILE A 382 5.53 14.02 4.55
CA ILE A 382 4.31 14.81 4.23
C ILE A 382 3.05 13.99 4.52
N GLN A 383 3.02 12.69 4.21
CA GLN A 383 1.89 11.83 4.55
C GLN A 383 1.70 11.69 6.07
N ASN A 384 2.78 11.60 6.85
CA ASN A 384 2.68 11.57 8.31
C ASN A 384 2.11 12.89 8.86
N ALA A 385 2.53 14.02 8.29
CA ALA A 385 1.98 15.35 8.60
C ALA A 385 0.49 15.45 8.26
N ASP A 386 0.08 14.94 7.09
CA ASP A 386 -1.33 14.88 6.67
C ASP A 386 -2.18 13.98 7.58
N ASP A 387 -1.67 12.79 7.92
CA ASP A 387 -2.30 11.84 8.84
C ASP A 387 -2.50 12.44 10.25
N ALA A 388 -1.48 13.14 10.78
CA ALA A 388 -1.56 13.84 12.07
C ALA A 388 -2.58 14.99 12.03
N SER A 389 -2.68 15.67 10.89
CA SER A 389 -3.65 16.75 10.68
C SER A 389 -5.08 16.22 10.50
N LYS A 390 -5.28 15.04 9.89
CA LYS A 390 -6.58 14.35 9.81
C LYS A 390 -7.10 13.97 11.18
N LEU A 391 -6.23 13.43 12.03
CA LEU A 391 -6.54 13.13 13.44
C LEU A 391 -6.95 14.39 14.20
N ARG A 392 -6.22 15.50 14.00
CA ARG A 392 -6.56 16.78 14.62
C ARG A 392 -7.93 17.27 14.18
N LEU A 393 -8.20 17.26 12.87
CA LEU A 393 -9.51 17.62 12.33
C LEU A 393 -10.63 16.76 12.93
N TRP A 394 -10.41 15.45 13.09
CA TRP A 394 -11.38 14.55 13.70
C TRP A 394 -11.67 14.89 15.18
N GLU A 395 -10.65 15.22 15.96
CA GLU A 395 -10.83 15.69 17.34
C GLU A 395 -11.64 16.98 17.39
N ASP A 396 -11.31 17.95 16.54
CA ASP A 396 -11.97 19.25 16.51
C ASP A 396 -13.43 19.15 16.01
N LEU A 397 -13.73 18.22 15.09
CA LEU A 397 -15.10 17.87 14.68
C LEU A 397 -15.92 17.26 15.84
N LYS A 398 -15.33 16.31 16.58
CA LYS A 398 -16.01 15.67 17.73
C LYS A 398 -16.25 16.64 18.88
N ALA A 399 -15.28 17.54 19.14
CA ALA A 399 -15.36 18.54 20.19
C ALA A 399 -16.33 19.69 19.85
N GLY A 400 -16.75 19.81 18.59
CA GLY A 400 -17.56 20.94 18.11
C GLY A 400 -16.76 22.22 17.88
N ASN A 401 -15.42 22.15 17.88
CA ASN A 401 -14.52 23.26 17.51
C ASN A 401 -14.63 23.55 16.00
N VAL A 402 -14.98 22.53 15.22
CA VAL A 402 -15.33 22.64 13.80
C VAL A 402 -16.73 22.07 13.60
N THR A 403 -17.63 22.87 13.06
CA THR A 403 -19.04 22.49 12.82
C THR A 403 -19.38 22.63 11.35
N ILE A 404 -20.19 21.70 10.84
CA ILE A 404 -20.63 21.67 9.44
C ILE A 404 -22.15 21.71 9.44
N PRO A 405 -22.79 22.75 8.89
CA PRO A 405 -24.25 22.87 8.87
C PRO A 405 -24.94 21.75 8.07
N ASP A 406 -26.09 21.28 8.53
CA ASP A 406 -26.93 20.32 7.82
C ASP A 406 -27.66 21.01 6.65
N PRO A 407 -27.51 20.52 5.40
CA PRO A 407 -28.19 21.11 4.24
C PRO A 407 -29.72 21.06 4.32
N ASN A 408 -30.29 20.06 5.01
CA ASN A 408 -31.75 19.94 5.19
C ASN A 408 -32.29 20.84 6.31
N ASN A 409 -31.43 21.31 7.21
CA ASN A 409 -31.81 22.15 8.34
C ASN A 409 -30.62 22.96 8.86
N GLN A 410 -30.50 24.21 8.39
CA GLN A 410 -29.38 25.10 8.71
C GLN A 410 -29.19 25.40 10.21
N ASN A 411 -30.19 25.13 11.06
CA ASN A 411 -30.10 25.27 12.51
C ASN A 411 -29.48 24.04 13.21
N LYS A 412 -29.11 23.01 12.46
CA LYS A 412 -28.48 21.79 12.96
C LYS A 412 -27.15 21.55 12.25
N ASN A 413 -26.25 20.83 12.92
CA ASN A 413 -25.03 20.33 12.31
C ASN A 413 -25.29 18.98 11.64
N LEU A 414 -24.63 18.77 10.50
CA LEU A 414 -24.60 17.50 9.80
C LEU A 414 -24.01 16.42 10.72
N LYS A 415 -24.62 15.25 10.74
CA LYS A 415 -24.13 14.13 11.55
C LYS A 415 -22.78 13.65 11.01
N LEU A 416 -21.84 13.38 11.92
CA LEU A 416 -20.50 12.89 11.55
C LEU A 416 -20.56 11.64 10.66
N THR A 417 -21.48 10.70 10.92
CA THR A 417 -21.67 9.46 10.14
C THR A 417 -22.13 9.68 8.69
N GLU A 418 -22.60 10.89 8.36
CA GLU A 418 -23.11 11.26 7.04
C GLU A 418 -22.14 12.19 6.30
N LEU A 419 -20.99 12.46 6.90
CA LEU A 419 -19.97 13.36 6.39
C LEU A 419 -19.11 12.66 5.32
N ILE A 420 -18.96 13.32 4.18
CA ILE A 420 -18.14 12.89 3.06
C ILE A 420 -17.02 13.91 2.83
N PRO A 421 -15.95 13.57 2.08
CA PRO A 421 -14.83 14.50 1.83
C PRO A 421 -15.29 15.86 1.31
N PHE A 422 -16.37 15.88 0.50
CA PHE A 422 -16.91 17.08 -0.10
C PHE A 422 -17.62 18.07 0.83
N ASP A 423 -17.94 17.67 2.06
CA ASP A 423 -18.56 18.59 3.02
C ASP A 423 -17.54 19.48 3.74
N ILE A 424 -16.25 19.12 3.70
CA ILE A 424 -15.18 19.94 4.29
C ILE A 424 -14.87 21.10 3.33
N LYS A 425 -14.87 22.34 3.81
CA LYS A 425 -14.52 23.54 3.02
C LYS A 425 -13.05 23.92 3.18
N ASP A 426 -12.53 24.74 2.26
CA ASP A 426 -11.13 25.16 2.28
C ASP A 426 -10.80 26.04 3.50
N GLU A 427 -11.76 26.83 3.98
CA GLU A 427 -11.66 27.55 5.26
C GLU A 427 -11.33 26.64 6.46
N ILE A 428 -11.78 25.38 6.41
CA ILE A 428 -11.48 24.37 7.44
C ILE A 428 -10.11 23.75 7.17
N ARG A 429 -9.80 23.37 5.93
CA ARG A 429 -8.51 22.77 5.55
C ARG A 429 -7.34 23.71 5.85
N ASN A 430 -7.50 25.00 5.54
CA ASN A 430 -6.48 26.03 5.73
C ASN A 430 -6.10 26.26 7.20
N ARG A 431 -6.84 25.69 8.16
CA ARG A 431 -6.48 25.71 9.58
C ARG A 431 -5.32 24.75 9.90
N TYR A 432 -5.08 23.75 9.06
CA TYR A 432 -4.07 22.70 9.28
C TYR A 432 -3.07 22.61 8.10
N PRO A 433 -2.33 23.69 7.77
CA PRO A 433 -1.37 23.65 6.68
C PRO A 433 -0.15 22.78 7.02
N ILE A 434 0.47 22.23 5.96
CA ILE A 434 1.77 21.57 6.00
C ILE A 434 2.79 22.54 5.37
N GLU A 435 3.96 22.70 5.98
CA GLU A 435 5.01 23.58 5.48
C GLU A 435 6.28 22.78 5.19
N VAL A 436 6.89 22.99 4.02
CA VAL A 436 8.13 22.36 3.56
C VAL A 436 9.14 23.46 3.24
N THR A 437 10.34 23.40 3.81
CA THR A 437 11.43 24.36 3.52
C THR A 437 12.66 23.60 3.01
N LEU A 438 13.25 24.11 1.92
CA LEU A 438 14.45 23.57 1.28
C LEU A 438 15.57 24.62 1.27
N GLN A 439 16.78 24.23 1.68
CA GLN A 439 17.95 25.13 1.69
C GLN A 439 19.22 24.35 1.33
N TYR A 440 20.06 24.85 0.42
CA TYR A 440 21.37 24.25 0.13
C TYR A 440 22.46 24.82 1.05
N ASP A 441 23.20 23.94 1.71
CA ASP A 441 24.38 24.26 2.51
C ASP A 441 25.66 24.06 1.66
N GLU A 442 26.28 25.18 1.28
CA GLU A 442 27.51 25.17 0.46
C GLU A 442 28.73 24.61 1.19
N LYS A 443 28.80 24.70 2.52
CA LYS A 443 29.96 24.24 3.30
C LYS A 443 29.97 22.73 3.42
N GLU A 444 28.79 22.18 3.71
CA GLU A 444 28.61 20.75 3.94
C GLU A 444 28.24 19.99 2.67
N LYS A 445 27.92 20.69 1.57
CA LYS A 445 27.45 20.15 0.29
C LYS A 445 26.23 19.26 0.44
N ARG A 446 25.19 19.78 1.11
CA ARG A 446 23.94 19.06 1.41
C ARG A 446 22.73 19.97 1.29
N VAL A 447 21.57 19.38 1.05
CA VAL A 447 20.27 20.07 1.10
C VAL A 447 19.62 19.82 2.47
N HIS A 448 19.32 20.88 3.21
CA HIS A 448 18.50 20.86 4.42
C HIS A 448 17.02 20.84 4.03
N VAL A 449 16.28 19.88 4.57
CA VAL A 449 14.84 19.70 4.35
C VAL A 449 14.13 19.79 5.70
N ILE A 450 13.14 20.67 5.80
CA ILE A 450 12.32 20.88 7.00
C ILE A 450 10.86 20.67 6.62
N ILE A 451 10.10 19.88 7.37
CA ILE A 451 8.67 19.60 7.16
C ILE A 451 7.93 19.81 8.46
N SER A 452 6.90 20.65 8.47
CA SER A 452 6.13 21.03 9.66
C SER A 452 4.62 20.86 9.44
N ASP A 453 3.90 20.46 10.48
CA ASP A 453 2.44 20.29 10.48
C ASP A 453 1.77 20.91 11.71
N LYS A 454 0.45 21.13 11.63
CA LYS A 454 -0.41 21.55 12.76
C LYS A 454 -1.29 20.41 13.28
N GLY A 455 -0.78 19.19 13.26
CA GLY A 455 -1.48 17.98 13.67
C GLY A 455 -1.54 17.77 15.17
N ILE A 456 -1.71 16.51 15.57
CA ILE A 456 -1.88 16.12 16.98
C ILE A 456 -0.60 16.15 17.83
N GLY A 457 0.58 16.22 17.20
CA GLY A 457 1.86 16.03 17.87
C GLY A 457 2.19 14.55 18.15
N ILE A 458 3.34 14.28 18.77
CA ILE A 458 3.80 12.94 19.17
C ILE A 458 3.84 12.86 20.70
N SER A 459 2.95 12.05 21.26
CA SER A 459 2.83 11.76 22.69
C SER A 459 3.84 10.69 23.15
N GLU A 460 4.08 10.56 24.46
CA GLU A 460 4.95 9.51 25.04
C GLU A 460 4.45 8.10 24.70
N GLN A 461 3.13 7.90 24.71
CA GLN A 461 2.53 6.64 24.29
C GLN A 461 2.84 6.37 22.82
N GLN A 462 2.65 7.36 21.95
CA GLN A 462 2.91 7.25 20.51
C GLN A 462 4.40 6.99 20.24
N LEU A 463 5.28 7.63 20.98
CA LEU A 463 6.73 7.48 20.87
C LEU A 463 7.22 6.08 21.28
N LYS A 464 6.71 5.53 22.39
CA LYS A 464 6.92 4.12 22.76
C LYS A 464 6.43 3.19 21.67
N GLN A 465 5.30 3.52 21.05
CA GLN A 465 4.74 2.72 19.97
C GLN A 465 5.59 2.76 18.70
N MET A 466 6.22 3.89 18.36
CA MET A 466 7.14 4.07 17.23
C MET A 466 8.43 3.25 17.37
N GLY A 467 8.85 2.92 18.61
CA GLY A 467 9.98 2.02 18.87
C GLY A 467 9.74 0.56 18.42
N ASN A 468 8.49 0.16 18.22
CA ASN A 468 8.10 -1.19 17.79
C ASN A 468 7.71 -1.20 16.31
N VAL A 469 8.71 -1.28 15.43
CA VAL A 469 8.59 -1.16 13.95
C VAL A 469 7.86 -2.34 13.27
N SER A 470 7.59 -3.44 13.99
CA SER A 470 7.06 -4.70 13.42
C SER A 470 5.54 -4.87 13.46
N GLU A 471 4.81 -4.04 14.21
CA GLU A 471 3.34 -4.12 14.30
C GLU A 471 2.70 -2.87 13.73
N SER A 472 1.81 -3.05 12.76
CA SER A 472 1.03 -1.98 12.15
C SER A 472 0.24 -1.19 13.19
N TRP A 473 0.42 0.13 13.19
CA TRP A 473 -0.19 1.10 14.09
C TRP A 473 -1.71 0.90 14.31
N HIS A 474 -2.43 0.56 13.24
CA HIS A 474 -3.89 0.33 13.20
C HIS A 474 -4.35 -0.99 13.85
N MET A 475 -3.46 -1.95 14.10
CA MET A 475 -3.81 -3.27 14.64
C MET A 475 -3.70 -3.35 16.17
N ARG A 476 -3.10 -2.35 16.82
CA ARG A 476 -2.98 -2.32 18.29
C ARG A 476 -4.34 -2.00 18.92
N SER A 477 -4.70 -2.71 19.98
CA SER A 477 -5.99 -2.61 20.69
C SER A 477 -6.39 -1.17 21.00
N ASP A 478 -5.44 -0.36 21.44
CA ASP A 478 -5.67 1.03 21.88
C ASP A 478 -6.07 1.94 20.70
N ASN A 479 -5.49 1.70 19.53
CA ASN A 479 -5.70 2.50 18.33
C ASN A 479 -6.92 2.03 17.52
N LYS A 480 -7.28 0.74 17.61
CA LYS A 480 -8.52 0.23 17.01
C LYS A 480 -9.75 1.00 17.49
N ARG A 481 -9.85 1.31 18.79
CA ARG A 481 -10.98 2.09 19.34
C ARG A 481 -11.01 3.54 18.84
N LEU A 482 -9.84 4.17 18.66
CA LEU A 482 -9.73 5.53 18.11
C LEU A 482 -10.22 5.59 16.65
N TYR A 483 -9.83 4.60 15.84
CA TYR A 483 -10.13 4.54 14.40
C TYR A 483 -11.48 3.89 14.06
N ALA A 484 -12.00 2.99 14.88
CA ALA A 484 -13.26 2.27 14.61
C ALA A 484 -14.46 3.21 14.43
N ASN A 485 -14.41 4.38 15.08
CA ASN A 485 -15.46 5.39 14.99
C ASN A 485 -15.15 6.51 13.99
N MET A 486 -13.97 6.50 13.35
CA MET A 486 -13.62 7.47 12.32
C MET A 486 -14.29 7.13 10.99
N LEU A 487 -14.55 8.16 10.20
CA LEU A 487 -15.01 7.99 8.82
C LEU A 487 -13.89 7.37 7.99
N ASN A 488 -14.19 6.33 7.22
CA ASN A 488 -13.19 5.60 6.42
C ASN A 488 -12.27 6.52 5.62
N TRP A 489 -12.82 7.55 4.95
CA TRP A 489 -12.06 8.50 4.16
C TRP A 489 -11.13 9.44 4.97
N LEU A 490 -11.43 9.64 6.26
CA LEU A 490 -10.62 10.46 7.18
C LEU A 490 -9.60 9.60 7.94
N THR A 491 -9.65 8.27 7.82
CA THR A 491 -8.69 7.40 8.51
C THR A 491 -7.27 7.61 8.00
N PRO A 492 -6.25 7.65 8.90
CA PRO A 492 -4.86 7.77 8.51
C PRO A 492 -4.37 6.66 7.57
N THR A 493 -3.33 6.97 6.81
CA THR A 493 -2.67 6.09 5.84
C THR A 493 -1.75 5.08 6.52
N GLY A 494 -1.24 5.37 7.73
CA GLY A 494 -0.24 4.60 8.49
C GLY A 494 -0.56 3.12 8.79
N ALA A 495 -0.47 2.23 7.80
CA ALA A 495 -0.74 0.80 7.96
C ALA A 495 0.50 -0.10 8.10
N PHE A 496 1.68 0.37 7.69
CA PHE A 496 2.89 -0.47 7.65
C PHE A 496 3.92 -0.10 8.73
N GLY A 497 3.91 1.12 9.25
CA GLY A 497 4.84 1.54 10.33
C GLY A 497 6.30 1.76 9.87
N LEU A 498 6.56 1.82 8.56
CA LEU A 498 7.92 1.86 7.98
C LEU A 498 8.30 3.22 7.35
N GLY A 499 7.36 4.16 7.24
CA GLY A 499 7.56 5.40 6.46
C GLY A 499 8.76 6.23 6.91
N LEU A 500 8.97 6.39 8.22
CA LEU A 500 10.11 7.13 8.78
C LEU A 500 11.47 6.52 8.44
N GLN A 501 11.53 5.20 8.21
CA GLN A 501 12.79 4.51 7.93
C GLN A 501 13.34 4.83 6.54
N SER A 502 12.48 5.28 5.62
CA SER A 502 12.89 5.71 4.27
C SER A 502 13.85 6.91 4.31
N VAL A 503 13.76 7.76 5.34
CA VAL A 503 14.68 8.90 5.53
C VAL A 503 16.13 8.42 5.66
N PHE A 504 16.34 7.24 6.26
CA PHE A 504 17.67 6.69 6.47
C PHE A 504 18.34 6.12 5.21
N GLN A 505 17.67 6.23 4.05
CA GLN A 505 18.32 6.04 2.74
C GLN A 505 19.22 7.23 2.38
N LEU A 506 18.89 8.43 2.89
CA LEU A 506 19.57 9.68 2.54
C LEU A 506 20.44 10.24 3.68
N THR A 507 20.17 9.85 4.93
CA THR A 507 20.85 10.42 6.10
C THR A 507 20.93 9.45 7.26
N ASP A 508 21.78 9.71 8.24
CA ASP A 508 21.91 8.90 9.46
C ASP A 508 21.03 9.38 10.62
N THR A 509 20.49 10.58 10.52
CA THR A 509 19.82 11.27 11.62
C THR A 509 18.61 12.02 11.12
N LEU A 510 17.48 11.84 11.80
CA LEU A 510 16.26 12.63 11.62
C LEU A 510 15.96 13.33 12.94
N HIS A 511 15.92 14.65 12.90
CA HIS A 511 15.58 15.49 14.05
C HIS A 511 14.09 15.85 14.02
N CYS A 512 13.49 15.98 15.20
CA CYS A 512 12.07 16.20 15.38
C CYS A 512 11.81 17.06 16.61
N VAL A 513 10.97 18.08 16.46
CA VAL A 513 10.40 18.86 17.57
C VAL A 513 8.89 18.73 17.51
N THR A 514 8.24 18.43 18.64
CA THR A 514 6.80 18.14 18.67
C THR A 514 6.10 18.73 19.88
N TYR A 515 4.84 19.14 19.68
CA TYR A 515 3.99 19.81 20.66
C TYR A 515 2.62 19.11 20.75
N PRO A 516 2.51 18.03 21.53
CA PRO A 516 1.23 17.36 21.82
C PRO A 516 0.36 18.16 22.81
N ARG A 517 -0.97 18.23 22.61
CA ARG A 517 -1.89 19.09 23.42
C ARG A 517 -1.98 18.76 24.92
N HIS A 518 -1.56 17.56 25.33
CA HIS A 518 -1.75 17.06 26.70
C HIS A 518 -0.44 16.61 27.36
N GLU A 519 0.70 16.95 26.76
CA GLU A 519 2.01 16.63 27.31
C GLU A 519 2.99 17.77 27.02
N ASP A 520 4.14 17.76 27.69
CA ASP A 520 5.20 18.74 27.42
C ASP A 520 5.76 18.59 26.00
N ALA A 521 6.23 19.71 25.45
CA ALA A 521 6.96 19.75 24.19
C ALA A 521 8.26 18.95 24.29
N LYS A 522 8.66 18.29 23.19
CA LYS A 522 9.82 17.39 23.19
C LYS A 522 10.67 17.58 21.95
N GLU A 523 11.98 17.41 22.14
CA GLU A 523 12.94 17.13 21.10
C GLU A 523 13.14 15.63 20.99
N ILE A 524 13.15 15.11 19.76
CA ILE A 524 13.34 13.71 19.46
C ILE A 524 14.39 13.58 18.36
N ILE A 525 15.41 12.75 18.59
CA ILE A 525 16.43 12.44 17.58
C ILE A 525 16.35 10.95 17.26
N PHE A 526 15.96 10.65 16.02
CA PHE A 526 15.96 9.32 15.46
C PHE A 526 17.30 9.07 14.76
N ARG A 527 17.97 7.97 15.10
CA ARG A 527 19.25 7.58 14.48
C ARG A 527 19.07 6.31 13.66
N SER A 528 19.72 6.29 12.50
CA SER A 528 19.77 5.13 11.62
C SER A 528 20.33 3.92 12.36
N LYS A 529 20.06 2.73 11.83
CA LYS A 529 20.65 1.50 12.35
C LYS A 529 22.19 1.53 12.32
N GLN A 530 22.81 2.18 11.32
CA GLN A 530 24.27 2.34 11.26
C GLN A 530 24.82 3.13 12.45
N LYS A 531 24.00 4.00 13.03
CA LYS A 531 24.26 4.75 14.27
C LYS A 531 23.65 4.10 15.52
N GLY A 532 23.37 2.80 15.46
CA GLY A 532 22.88 2.01 16.59
C GLY A 532 21.36 2.00 16.79
N GLY A 533 20.57 2.61 15.87
CA GLY A 533 19.11 2.48 15.84
C GLY A 533 18.40 3.04 17.08
N ARG A 534 18.90 4.15 17.63
CA ARG A 534 18.43 4.73 18.89
C ARG A 534 17.49 5.91 18.67
N ILE A 535 16.46 6.00 19.50
CA ILE A 535 15.60 7.17 19.65
C ILE A 535 15.98 7.83 20.98
N THR A 536 16.35 9.10 20.96
CA THR A 536 16.60 9.88 22.18
C THR A 536 15.59 11.00 22.29
N THR A 537 15.10 11.24 23.50
CA THR A 537 14.03 12.18 23.77
C THR A 537 14.44 13.09 24.92
N SER A 538 14.13 14.37 24.81
CA SER A 538 14.33 15.35 25.88
C SER A 538 13.19 16.35 25.89
N ASN A 539 12.75 16.74 27.08
CA ASN A 539 11.73 17.79 27.21
C ASN A 539 12.33 19.11 26.73
N LEU A 540 11.58 19.82 25.88
CA LEU A 540 11.98 21.13 25.38
C LEU A 540 11.68 22.17 26.46
N VAL A 541 12.71 22.90 26.92
CA VAL A 541 12.52 24.06 27.80
C VAL A 541 12.31 25.28 26.90
N THR A 542 11.06 25.72 26.76
CA THR A 542 10.66 26.80 25.84
C THR A 542 9.65 27.71 26.52
N GLU A 543 9.75 29.02 26.26
CA GLU A 543 8.77 30.03 26.68
C GLU A 543 7.55 30.12 25.73
N GLU A 544 7.60 29.44 24.57
CA GLU A 544 6.50 29.36 23.60
C GLU A 544 5.40 28.43 24.13
N SER A 545 4.39 29.00 24.79
CA SER A 545 3.31 28.28 25.45
C SER A 545 2.24 27.69 24.52
N TYR A 546 2.29 27.95 23.19
CA TYR A 546 1.19 27.66 22.27
C TYR A 546 1.64 27.34 20.82
N ARG A 547 2.49 26.33 20.63
CA ARG A 547 2.64 25.67 19.31
C ARG A 547 1.93 24.33 19.33
N ASP A 548 1.28 23.96 18.24
CA ASP A 548 0.63 22.66 18.02
C ASP A 548 1.31 21.96 16.84
N GLY A 549 1.50 20.64 16.93
CA GLY A 549 1.94 19.81 15.81
C GLY A 549 3.39 19.32 15.89
N THR A 550 3.98 18.95 14.75
CA THR A 550 5.33 18.36 14.67
C THR A 550 6.16 19.02 13.57
N THR A 551 7.47 19.13 13.79
CA THR A 551 8.44 19.57 12.79
C THR A 551 9.57 18.56 12.70
N PHE A 552 9.80 18.02 11.50
CA PHE A 552 10.91 17.14 11.17
C PHE A 552 11.94 17.89 10.32
N ASP A 553 13.23 17.66 10.57
CA ASP A 553 14.28 18.13 9.67
C ASP A 553 15.48 17.19 9.55
N PHE A 554 16.12 17.23 8.38
CA PHE A 554 17.25 16.39 8.03
C PHE A 554 18.03 16.93 6.83
N PHE A 555 19.22 16.39 6.59
CA PHE A 555 20.12 16.80 5.51
C PHE A 555 20.30 15.69 4.47
N ILE A 556 20.21 16.02 3.18
CA ILE A 556 20.44 15.13 2.04
C ILE A 556 21.79 15.50 1.39
N PRO A 557 22.77 14.59 1.32
CA PRO A 557 24.05 14.89 0.70
C PRO A 557 23.94 14.98 -0.83
N GLU A 558 24.72 15.87 -1.44
CA GLU A 558 24.71 16.10 -2.90
C GLU A 558 24.97 14.82 -3.72
N VAL A 559 25.78 13.90 -3.21
CA VAL A 559 26.06 12.59 -3.85
C VAL A 559 24.81 11.72 -4.04
N ALA A 560 23.73 11.98 -3.30
CA ALA A 560 22.47 11.26 -3.47
C ALA A 560 21.87 11.53 -4.87
N PHE A 561 22.10 12.69 -5.47
CA PHE A 561 21.42 13.09 -6.70
C PHE A 561 22.07 12.54 -7.99
N SER A 562 23.12 11.71 -7.89
CA SER A 562 23.92 11.22 -9.03
C SER A 562 23.16 10.33 -10.03
N HIS A 563 22.03 9.74 -9.62
CA HIS A 563 21.28 8.76 -10.42
C HIS A 563 19.76 9.02 -10.46
N VAL A 564 19.36 10.28 -10.58
CA VAL A 564 17.94 10.67 -10.59
C VAL A 564 17.37 10.87 -12.00
N SER A 565 16.06 10.70 -12.15
CA SER A 565 15.31 10.97 -13.39
C SER A 565 14.17 11.97 -13.13
N TRP A 566 13.93 12.91 -14.05
CA TRP A 566 12.94 13.98 -13.91
C TRP A 566 11.89 13.97 -15.03
N SER A 567 10.83 14.77 -14.85
CA SER A 567 9.70 14.83 -15.79
C SER A 567 9.89 15.92 -16.84
N ILE A 568 9.67 15.60 -18.11
CA ILE A 568 9.67 16.56 -19.22
C ILE A 568 8.57 17.61 -19.01
N GLY A 569 8.92 18.89 -19.18
CA GLY A 569 8.03 20.03 -18.92
C GLY A 569 7.84 20.38 -17.43
N GLY A 570 8.43 19.61 -16.52
CA GLY A 570 8.50 19.92 -15.09
C GLY A 570 9.40 21.12 -14.81
N LEU A 571 9.42 21.57 -13.55
CA LEU A 571 10.14 22.79 -13.18
C LEU A 571 11.66 22.63 -13.39
N LEU A 572 12.20 21.42 -13.16
CA LEU A 572 13.59 21.09 -13.43
C LEU A 572 13.93 21.03 -14.92
N ASP A 573 13.06 20.42 -15.74
CA ASP A 573 13.28 20.29 -17.18
C ASP A 573 13.35 21.65 -17.88
N GLN A 574 12.47 22.57 -17.46
CA GLN A 574 12.50 23.97 -17.93
C GLN A 574 13.85 24.64 -17.68
N LYS A 575 14.56 24.28 -16.61
CA LYS A 575 15.90 24.78 -16.30
C LYS A 575 17.02 24.05 -17.05
N LEU A 576 16.85 22.77 -17.40
CA LEU A 576 17.88 21.95 -18.07
C LEU A 576 17.92 22.10 -19.60
N ASN A 577 16.81 22.47 -20.23
CA ASN A 577 16.72 22.64 -21.68
C ASN A 577 17.59 23.78 -22.26
N GLU A 578 18.42 24.38 -21.44
CA GLU A 578 19.41 25.39 -21.81
C GLU A 578 20.78 24.76 -22.29
N ILE A 579 20.95 23.40 -22.43
CA ILE A 579 22.26 22.65 -22.62
C ILE A 579 22.26 21.50 -23.73
N ASP A 580 23.39 21.12 -24.39
CA ASP A 580 23.54 20.00 -25.40
C ASP A 580 23.85 18.59 -24.78
N PRO A 581 23.13 17.50 -25.16
CA PRO A 581 23.19 16.18 -24.53
C PRO A 581 24.39 15.28 -24.87
N PHE A 582 25.22 15.60 -25.88
CA PHE A 582 26.44 14.84 -26.19
C PHE A 582 27.74 15.68 -26.02
N GLU A 583 27.70 16.90 -25.43
CA GLU A 583 28.84 17.86 -25.37
C GLU A 583 29.33 18.45 -23.98
N TYR A 584 28.61 18.47 -22.82
CA TYR A 584 28.96 19.37 -21.65
C TYR A 584 29.39 18.78 -20.26
N THR A 585 30.04 19.63 -19.41
CA THR A 585 30.47 19.44 -17.98
C THR A 585 30.44 20.75 -17.11
N GLY A 586 29.69 20.88 -15.98
CA GLY A 586 29.78 22.07 -15.05
C GLY A 586 28.78 22.23 -13.84
N LEU A 587 29.25 22.86 -12.73
CA LEU A 587 28.78 22.80 -11.31
C LEU A 587 27.58 23.67 -10.82
N ASP A 588 27.16 24.76 -11.48
CA ASP A 588 26.05 25.62 -10.99
C ASP A 588 24.66 25.08 -11.32
N ILE A 589 24.54 24.38 -12.45
CA ILE A 589 23.38 23.57 -12.81
C ILE A 589 23.17 22.47 -11.77
N GLU A 590 24.25 21.92 -11.21
CA GLU A 590 24.18 20.84 -10.23
C GLU A 590 23.40 21.27 -8.99
N LYS A 591 23.58 22.50 -8.48
CA LYS A 591 22.86 23.01 -7.29
C LYS A 591 21.37 23.28 -7.55
N ALA A 592 21.06 23.93 -8.68
CA ALA A 592 19.67 24.16 -9.09
C ALA A 592 18.94 22.83 -9.31
N PHE A 593 19.64 21.86 -9.90
CA PHE A 593 19.17 20.50 -10.07
C PHE A 593 18.76 19.87 -8.73
N LEU A 594 19.57 19.98 -7.66
CA LEU A 594 19.22 19.37 -6.36
C LEU A 594 17.90 19.91 -5.78
N LEU A 595 17.74 21.24 -5.75
CA LEU A 595 16.59 21.89 -5.09
C LEU A 595 15.30 21.69 -5.88
N TYR A 596 15.30 21.98 -7.19
CA TYR A 596 14.12 21.85 -8.02
C TYR A 596 13.72 20.39 -8.26
N TYR A 597 14.66 19.44 -8.17
CA TYR A 597 14.34 18.02 -8.19
C TYR A 597 13.42 17.61 -7.04
N ILE A 598 13.71 18.05 -5.81
CA ILE A 598 12.86 17.74 -4.64
C ILE A 598 11.47 18.37 -4.82
N VAL A 599 11.40 19.60 -5.33
CA VAL A 599 10.13 20.28 -5.62
C VAL A 599 9.31 19.49 -6.64
N ASP A 600 9.93 19.03 -7.73
CA ASP A 600 9.26 18.18 -8.73
C ASP A 600 8.80 16.84 -8.13
N CYS A 601 9.55 16.25 -7.19
CA CYS A 601 9.09 15.07 -6.45
C CYS A 601 7.82 15.35 -5.64
N ILE A 602 7.78 16.47 -4.89
CA ILE A 602 6.61 16.86 -4.09
C ILE A 602 5.40 17.12 -5.02
N TYR A 603 5.60 17.85 -6.11
CA TYR A 603 4.55 18.11 -7.10
C TYR A 603 4.10 16.84 -7.84
N TYR A 604 4.95 15.84 -7.98
CA TYR A 604 4.53 14.57 -8.53
C TYR A 604 3.69 13.79 -7.53
N ASP A 605 4.18 13.64 -6.29
CA ASP A 605 3.64 12.72 -5.31
C ASP A 605 2.40 13.24 -4.56
N VAL A 606 2.31 14.54 -4.26
CA VAL A 606 1.30 15.09 -3.33
C VAL A 606 0.61 16.36 -3.85
N ASN A 607 0.55 16.57 -5.17
CA ASN A 607 -0.09 17.76 -5.78
C ASN A 607 -1.60 17.92 -5.57
N ASN A 608 -2.21 17.05 -4.77
CA ASN A 608 -3.64 17.04 -4.49
C ASN A 608 -3.91 16.59 -3.05
N ASN A 609 -2.97 16.93 -2.15
CA ASN A 609 -3.05 16.58 -0.75
C ASN A 609 -4.30 17.19 -0.08
N PHE A 610 -4.86 16.50 0.92
CA PHE A 610 -6.11 16.94 1.56
C PHE A 610 -5.95 18.26 2.29
N PHE A 611 -4.81 18.47 2.97
CA PHE A 611 -4.43 19.77 3.53
C PHE A 611 -3.45 20.51 2.60
N PRO A 612 -3.47 21.85 2.58
CA PRO A 612 -2.54 22.63 1.76
C PRO A 612 -1.09 22.49 2.24
N ILE A 613 -0.17 22.32 1.29
CA ILE A 613 1.27 22.23 1.47
C ILE A 613 1.90 23.52 0.92
N LYS A 614 2.70 24.22 1.72
CA LYS A 614 3.48 25.40 1.31
C LYS A 614 4.95 25.03 1.23
N ILE A 615 5.61 25.29 0.10
CA ILE A 615 7.01 24.93 -0.15
C ILE A 615 7.82 26.22 -0.30
N LYS A 616 8.90 26.37 0.46
CA LYS A 616 9.80 27.54 0.43
C LYS A 616 11.22 27.11 0.10
N ILE A 617 11.84 27.76 -0.88
CA ILE A 617 13.28 27.61 -1.17
C ILE A 617 14.01 28.81 -0.58
N LYS A 618 15.00 28.56 0.27
CA LYS A 618 15.77 29.61 0.95
C LYS A 618 17.15 29.83 0.34
N GLY A 619 17.58 31.10 0.33
CA GLY A 619 18.91 31.50 -0.11
C GLY A 619 20.02 31.14 0.88
N LYS A 620 21.27 31.48 0.51
CA LYS A 620 22.50 31.12 1.27
C LYS A 620 22.44 31.50 2.76
N ASP A 621 21.77 32.60 3.10
CA ASP A 621 21.70 33.13 4.47
C ASP A 621 20.46 32.66 5.26
N GLY A 622 19.57 31.86 4.66
CA GLY A 622 18.37 31.30 5.30
C GLY A 622 17.27 32.31 5.69
N LYS A 623 17.48 33.60 5.40
CA LYS A 623 16.61 34.72 5.79
C LYS A 623 15.67 35.20 4.69
N GLU A 624 16.02 34.98 3.42
CA GLU A 624 15.23 35.37 2.25
C GLU A 624 14.75 34.12 1.49
N ASP A 625 13.48 34.13 1.10
CA ASP A 625 12.88 33.11 0.25
C ASP A 625 13.24 33.45 -1.21
N LEU A 626 13.94 32.52 -1.89
CA LEU A 626 14.30 32.63 -3.31
C LEU A 626 13.11 32.33 -4.22
N ASP A 627 12.29 31.35 -3.83
CA ASP A 627 11.06 30.95 -4.50
C ASP A 627 10.07 30.37 -3.46
N GLU A 628 8.78 30.58 -3.67
CA GLU A 628 7.69 29.99 -2.87
C GLU A 628 6.65 29.33 -3.79
N PHE A 629 6.19 28.15 -3.38
CA PHE A 629 5.19 27.36 -4.10
C PHE A 629 4.08 26.93 -3.15
N GLN A 630 2.85 26.84 -3.66
CA GLN A 630 1.73 26.25 -2.93
C GLN A 630 1.20 25.04 -3.69
N VAL A 631 1.04 23.95 -2.95
CA VAL A 631 0.44 22.70 -3.38
C VAL A 631 -0.82 22.48 -2.57
N SER A 632 -1.98 22.55 -3.20
CA SER A 632 -3.27 22.26 -2.57
C SER A 632 -4.14 21.47 -3.54
N GLN A 633 -5.27 20.95 -3.05
CA GLN A 633 -6.23 20.35 -3.97
C GLN A 633 -6.61 21.34 -5.07
N LYS A 634 -6.52 20.89 -6.32
CA LYS A 634 -6.77 21.76 -7.49
C LYS A 634 -8.25 22.04 -7.72
N TRP A 635 -9.16 21.31 -7.08
CA TRP A 635 -10.60 21.47 -7.22
C TRP A 635 -11.22 21.67 -5.84
N ASN A 636 -11.83 22.82 -5.64
CA ASN A 636 -12.35 23.26 -4.34
C ASN A 636 -13.72 22.60 -4.09
N TYR A 637 -13.85 21.98 -2.92
CA TYR A 637 -15.08 21.34 -2.47
C TYR A 637 -16.22 22.33 -2.21
N GLU A 638 -15.95 23.64 -2.21
CA GLU A 638 -16.99 24.67 -2.19
C GLU A 638 -17.97 24.61 -3.37
N GLU A 639 -17.60 23.94 -4.48
CA GLU A 639 -18.51 23.66 -5.60
C GLU A 639 -19.49 22.52 -5.31
N TRP A 640 -19.22 21.69 -4.29
CA TRP A 640 -20.15 20.68 -3.82
C TRP A 640 -21.28 21.35 -3.04
N ASN A 641 -22.35 21.68 -3.75
CA ASN A 641 -23.60 22.09 -3.13
C ASN A 641 -24.41 20.84 -2.78
N ARG A 642 -24.44 20.48 -1.50
CA ARG A 642 -25.28 19.40 -0.95
C ARG A 642 -26.76 19.81 -0.88
N ASP A 643 -27.27 20.48 -1.91
CA ASP A 643 -28.69 20.75 -2.09
C ASP A 643 -29.39 19.39 -2.35
N PRO A 644 -30.31 18.94 -1.47
CA PRO A 644 -31.03 17.68 -1.63
C PRO A 644 -31.79 17.59 -2.96
N ASN A 645 -32.12 18.72 -3.58
CA ASN A 645 -32.81 18.76 -4.87
C ASN A 645 -31.87 18.54 -6.07
N ARG A 646 -30.56 18.73 -5.90
CA ARG A 646 -29.53 18.55 -6.94
C ARG A 646 -28.77 17.23 -6.79
N LEU A 647 -28.73 16.68 -5.58
CA LEU A 647 -28.11 15.40 -5.29
C LEU A 647 -29.04 14.24 -5.72
N MET A 648 -28.53 13.31 -6.52
CA MET A 648 -29.26 12.11 -6.90
C MET A 648 -28.45 10.85 -6.62
N THR A 649 -29.14 9.78 -6.21
CA THR A 649 -28.53 8.47 -5.98
C THR A 649 -28.82 7.57 -7.18
N THR A 650 -27.78 7.01 -7.81
CA THR A 650 -27.95 6.03 -8.89
C THR A 650 -28.58 4.74 -8.35
N LYS A 651 -29.06 3.86 -9.24
CA LYS A 651 -29.63 2.55 -8.85
C LYS A 651 -28.66 1.72 -7.99
N ASP A 652 -27.37 1.98 -8.13
CA ASP A 652 -26.27 1.27 -7.48
C ASP A 652 -25.75 1.97 -6.21
N GLY A 653 -26.37 3.07 -5.78
CA GLY A 653 -26.04 3.75 -4.53
C GLY A 653 -24.99 4.86 -4.64
N LEU A 654 -24.53 5.19 -5.85
CA LEU A 654 -23.59 6.29 -6.09
C LEU A 654 -24.31 7.64 -5.93
N SER A 655 -23.79 8.53 -5.08
CA SER A 655 -24.33 9.87 -4.92
C SER A 655 -23.67 10.80 -5.93
N VAL A 656 -24.44 11.40 -6.83
CA VAL A 656 -23.93 12.25 -7.91
C VAL A 656 -24.62 13.61 -7.86
N THR A 657 -23.84 14.67 -8.08
CA THR A 657 -24.34 16.01 -8.42
C THR A 657 -23.64 16.51 -9.66
N TYR A 658 -24.32 17.32 -10.45
CA TYR A 658 -23.77 17.90 -11.67
C TYR A 658 -24.00 19.41 -11.69
N ASP A 659 -22.90 20.13 -11.88
CA ASP A 659 -22.92 21.56 -12.17
C ASP A 659 -22.92 21.74 -13.69
N TYR A 660 -24.10 22.09 -14.23
CA TYR A 660 -24.29 22.35 -15.66
C TYR A 660 -23.56 23.60 -16.15
N GLU A 661 -23.27 24.58 -15.28
CA GLU A 661 -22.53 25.79 -15.67
C GLU A 661 -21.04 25.48 -15.84
N LYS A 662 -20.49 24.62 -14.98
CA LYS A 662 -19.07 24.25 -14.99
C LYS A 662 -18.74 22.98 -15.78
N ASN A 663 -19.77 22.22 -16.17
CA ASN A 663 -19.66 20.87 -16.72
C ASN A 663 -18.84 19.91 -15.84
N ILE A 664 -19.08 19.96 -14.53
CA ILE A 664 -18.39 19.13 -13.55
C ILE A 664 -19.42 18.25 -12.83
N ALA A 665 -19.19 16.95 -12.88
CA ALA A 665 -19.86 15.96 -12.06
C ALA A 665 -18.97 15.63 -10.85
N LEU A 666 -19.56 15.72 -9.67
CA LEU A 666 -18.96 15.23 -8.44
C LEU A 666 -19.75 13.99 -8.03
N ALA A 667 -19.04 12.89 -7.77
CA ALA A 667 -19.67 11.66 -7.33
C ALA A 667 -18.96 11.05 -6.13
N TYR A 668 -19.73 10.37 -5.29
CA TYR A 668 -19.25 9.68 -4.11
C TYR A 668 -19.89 8.30 -4.00
N ASP A 669 -19.05 7.27 -4.03
CA ASP A 669 -19.43 5.90 -3.69
C ASP A 669 -19.32 5.73 -2.18
N LYS A 670 -20.47 5.65 -1.51
CA LYS A 670 -20.54 5.47 -0.06
C LYS A 670 -20.10 4.08 0.39
N LYS A 671 -20.25 3.05 -0.45
CA LYS A 671 -19.89 1.66 -0.13
C LYS A 671 -18.39 1.50 0.00
N PHE A 672 -17.62 2.07 -0.94
CA PHE A 672 -16.16 1.97 -0.94
C PHE A 672 -15.46 3.24 -0.42
N GLY A 673 -16.19 4.34 -0.25
CA GLY A 673 -15.64 5.64 0.14
C GLY A 673 -14.74 6.24 -0.95
N ILE A 674 -15.14 6.07 -2.22
CA ILE A 674 -14.41 6.57 -3.38
C ILE A 674 -15.06 7.87 -3.86
N SER A 675 -14.24 8.88 -4.12
CA SER A 675 -14.70 10.16 -4.65
C SER A 675 -14.25 10.34 -6.10
N TYR A 676 -15.11 10.93 -6.91
CA TYR A 676 -14.85 11.22 -8.32
C TYR A 676 -15.11 12.69 -8.60
N VAL A 677 -14.16 13.31 -9.30
CA VAL A 677 -14.33 14.63 -9.93
C VAL A 677 -14.20 14.42 -11.42
N ILE A 678 -15.32 14.44 -12.12
CA ILE A 678 -15.42 14.16 -13.56
C ILE A 678 -15.82 15.45 -14.26
N ARG A 679 -14.97 15.93 -15.16
CA ARG A 679 -15.25 17.10 -15.98
C ARG A 679 -15.60 16.67 -17.39
N ILE A 680 -16.76 17.10 -17.89
CA ILE A 680 -17.13 17.00 -19.30
C ILE A 680 -16.55 18.21 -20.01
N LYS A 681 -15.79 17.95 -21.06
CA LYS A 681 -15.10 18.99 -21.83
C LYS A 681 -15.96 19.36 -23.03
N ASN A 682 -16.17 20.66 -23.19
CA ASN A 682 -16.77 21.24 -24.39
C ASN A 682 -15.69 21.80 -25.34
N ASP A 683 -14.43 21.82 -24.91
CA ASP A 683 -13.29 22.35 -25.65
C ASP A 683 -12.16 21.32 -25.73
N LYS A 684 -11.56 21.21 -26.93
CA LYS A 684 -10.67 20.13 -27.38
C LYS A 684 -9.22 20.26 -26.87
N ASN A 685 -8.87 21.32 -26.13
CA ASN A 685 -7.47 21.71 -25.89
C ASN A 685 -6.82 21.22 -24.60
N SER A 686 -7.52 20.48 -23.74
CA SER A 686 -7.00 20.13 -22.42
C SER A 686 -6.70 18.63 -22.29
N SER A 687 -5.44 18.24 -22.53
CA SER A 687 -4.96 16.85 -22.47
C SER A 687 -4.64 16.35 -21.04
N HIS A 688 -5.60 16.44 -20.13
CA HIS A 688 -5.46 15.81 -18.80
C HIS A 688 -6.18 14.45 -18.78
N GLY A 689 -5.42 13.36 -18.78
CA GLY A 689 -5.92 11.99 -18.57
C GLY A 689 -6.34 11.70 -17.12
N THR A 690 -6.74 10.45 -16.83
CA THR A 690 -7.18 10.03 -15.49
C THR A 690 -6.07 10.10 -14.47
N ARG A 691 -6.38 10.68 -13.31
CA ARG A 691 -5.48 10.68 -12.15
C ARG A 691 -6.16 10.02 -10.97
N ALA A 692 -5.41 9.21 -10.24
CA ALA A 692 -5.87 8.57 -9.02
C ALA A 692 -4.97 8.94 -7.85
N PHE A 693 -5.62 9.18 -6.71
CA PHE A 693 -4.99 9.53 -5.45
C PHE A 693 -5.45 8.56 -4.38
N PHE A 694 -4.53 8.07 -3.56
CA PHE A 694 -4.82 7.25 -2.39
C PHE A 694 -4.50 8.10 -1.16
N LYS A 695 -5.54 8.54 -0.44
CA LYS A 695 -5.40 9.34 0.79
C LYS A 695 -4.54 10.59 0.63
N GLY A 696 -4.68 11.28 -0.52
CA GLY A 696 -3.94 12.51 -0.85
C GLY A 696 -2.66 12.30 -1.66
N VAL A 697 -2.25 11.06 -1.90
CA VAL A 697 -0.97 10.71 -2.57
C VAL A 697 -1.25 10.17 -3.94
N ARG A 698 -0.53 10.69 -4.95
CA ARG A 698 -0.70 10.28 -6.34
C ARG A 698 -0.22 8.85 -6.54
N LEU A 699 -1.07 8.03 -7.16
CA LEU A 699 -0.69 6.70 -7.63
C LEU A 699 0.03 6.77 -8.98
N ASP A 700 0.81 5.74 -9.29
CA ASP A 700 1.46 5.57 -10.57
C ASP A 700 0.41 5.66 -11.71
N SER A 701 0.57 6.68 -12.55
CA SER A 701 -0.38 6.96 -13.62
C SER A 701 -0.41 5.84 -14.67
N SER A 702 0.64 5.02 -14.78
CA SER A 702 0.64 3.86 -15.70
C SER A 702 -0.50 2.88 -15.42
N GLN A 703 -0.89 2.69 -14.15
CA GLN A 703 -2.00 1.81 -13.77
C GLN A 703 -3.37 2.39 -14.19
N PHE A 704 -3.47 3.73 -14.38
CA PHE A 704 -4.74 4.43 -14.64
C PHE A 704 -4.86 5.08 -16.03
N ASN A 705 -3.76 5.22 -16.79
CA ASN A 705 -3.73 5.87 -18.11
C ASN A 705 -4.73 5.26 -19.11
N ASN A 706 -5.00 3.95 -18.99
CA ASN A 706 -5.92 3.21 -19.85
C ASN A 706 -7.29 2.96 -19.20
N LEU A 707 -7.61 3.63 -18.10
CA LEU A 707 -8.92 3.47 -17.46
C LEU A 707 -10.04 4.01 -18.36
N ILE A 708 -9.84 5.16 -18.99
CA ILE A 708 -10.77 5.79 -19.95
C ILE A 708 -9.97 6.31 -21.17
N GLY A 709 -9.72 5.45 -22.15
CA GLY A 709 -8.87 5.74 -23.32
C GLY A 709 -9.39 6.85 -24.27
N ASN A 710 -8.78 7.04 -25.45
CA ASN A 710 -9.38 7.89 -26.52
C ASN A 710 -10.68 7.20 -27.03
N PRO A 711 -11.76 7.94 -27.37
CA PRO A 711 -11.93 9.40 -27.36
C PRO A 711 -12.39 9.96 -26.01
N TYR A 712 -12.54 9.12 -24.97
CA TYR A 712 -13.06 9.55 -23.69
C TYR A 712 -12.23 10.65 -23.04
N TYR A 713 -10.89 10.57 -23.05
CA TYR A 713 -10.08 11.62 -22.43
C TYR A 713 -10.21 13.01 -23.11
N SER A 714 -10.66 13.06 -24.37
CA SER A 714 -10.89 14.30 -25.13
C SER A 714 -12.15 15.03 -24.64
N TYR A 715 -13.15 14.27 -24.17
CA TYR A 715 -14.42 14.80 -23.68
C TYR A 715 -14.61 14.67 -22.18
N LEU A 716 -13.72 13.95 -21.50
CA LEU A 716 -13.84 13.62 -20.09
C LEU A 716 -12.46 13.62 -19.42
N SER A 717 -12.33 14.28 -18.28
CA SER A 717 -11.20 14.05 -17.38
C SER A 717 -11.70 13.62 -16.01
N ALA A 718 -11.14 12.53 -15.50
CA ALA A 718 -11.50 11.99 -14.19
C ALA A 718 -10.34 12.16 -13.19
N THR A 719 -10.65 12.69 -12.02
CA THR A 719 -9.79 12.62 -10.83
C THR A 719 -10.47 11.74 -9.79
N ILE A 720 -9.79 10.68 -9.37
CA ILE A 720 -10.31 9.62 -8.51
C ILE A 720 -9.59 9.67 -7.17
N TYR A 721 -10.34 9.65 -6.07
CA TYR A 721 -9.80 9.62 -4.72
C TYR A 721 -10.25 8.35 -4.01
N LEU A 722 -9.28 7.53 -3.63
CA LEU A 722 -9.44 6.21 -3.02
C LEU A 722 -9.31 6.29 -1.50
N ASP A 723 -9.89 7.32 -0.89
CA ASP A 723 -9.63 7.68 0.52
C ASP A 723 -10.27 6.68 1.50
N GLY A 724 -11.41 6.09 1.15
CA GLY A 724 -12.13 5.13 1.98
C GLY A 724 -11.56 3.72 1.98
N LEU A 725 -10.59 3.41 1.12
CA LEU A 725 -10.05 2.05 0.99
C LEU A 725 -9.04 1.72 2.11
N PRO A 726 -9.07 0.49 2.66
CA PRO A 726 -8.08 0.07 3.66
C PRO A 726 -6.67 0.00 3.07
N THR A 727 -5.74 0.79 3.63
CA THR A 727 -4.37 0.91 3.09
C THR A 727 -3.66 -0.44 2.98
N ARG A 728 -3.70 -1.30 4.01
CA ARG A 728 -2.96 -2.57 4.02
C ARG A 728 -3.46 -3.55 2.95
N GLU A 729 -4.75 -3.52 2.68
CA GLU A 729 -5.42 -4.45 1.78
C GLU A 729 -5.25 -4.05 0.31
N TYR A 730 -5.29 -2.75 0.00
CA TYR A 730 -5.29 -2.27 -1.39
C TYR A 730 -3.94 -1.72 -1.85
N LEU A 731 -3.17 -1.09 -0.97
CA LEU A 731 -1.96 -0.35 -1.35
C LEU A 731 -0.70 -1.23 -1.21
N THR A 732 0.19 -1.15 -2.19
CA THR A 732 1.52 -1.79 -2.11
C THR A 732 2.35 -1.19 -0.97
N LEU A 733 3.39 -1.91 -0.53
CA LEU A 733 4.32 -1.43 0.50
C LEU A 733 5.00 -0.10 0.10
N SER A 734 5.26 0.06 -1.20
CA SER A 734 5.83 1.27 -1.81
C SER A 734 4.90 2.48 -1.80
N ARG A 735 3.61 2.28 -1.56
CA ARG A 735 2.53 3.29 -1.63
C ARG A 735 2.27 3.89 -3.01
N GLU A 736 2.75 3.24 -4.07
CA GLU A 736 2.68 3.79 -5.43
C GLU A 736 1.60 3.15 -6.29
N LYS A 737 1.18 1.93 -5.98
CA LYS A 737 0.26 1.15 -6.79
C LYS A 737 -0.81 0.49 -5.93
N ILE A 738 -1.93 0.21 -6.57
CA ILE A 738 -2.88 -0.77 -6.06
C ILE A 738 -2.30 -2.15 -6.31
N ARG A 739 -2.37 -3.01 -5.30
CA ARG A 739 -1.96 -4.41 -5.34
C ARG A 739 -2.64 -5.16 -6.49
N GLU A 740 -1.88 -6.01 -7.17
CA GLU A 740 -2.34 -6.69 -8.38
C GLU A 740 -3.60 -7.54 -8.10
N GLU A 741 -3.62 -8.24 -6.96
CA GLU A 741 -4.75 -9.08 -6.54
C GLU A 741 -6.04 -8.30 -6.26
N LYS A 742 -5.95 -6.98 -6.01
CA LYS A 742 -7.11 -6.10 -5.79
C LYS A 742 -7.43 -5.23 -7.01
N TRP A 743 -6.50 -5.10 -7.94
CA TRP A 743 -6.64 -4.18 -9.07
C TRP A 743 -7.81 -4.51 -9.97
N GLU A 744 -8.01 -5.78 -10.37
CA GLU A 744 -9.11 -6.15 -11.27
C GLU A 744 -10.49 -5.88 -10.65
N ILE A 745 -10.63 -6.12 -9.34
CA ILE A 745 -11.87 -5.83 -8.60
C ILE A 745 -12.11 -4.33 -8.55
N LEU A 746 -11.09 -3.55 -8.17
CA LEU A 746 -11.19 -2.10 -8.09
C LEU A 746 -11.46 -1.49 -9.47
N ARG A 747 -10.74 -1.93 -10.51
CA ARG A 747 -10.92 -1.47 -11.88
C ARG A 747 -12.35 -1.69 -12.36
N GLY A 748 -12.94 -2.84 -12.05
CA GLY A 748 -14.36 -3.12 -12.32
C GLY A 748 -15.29 -2.10 -11.66
N THR A 749 -15.08 -1.80 -10.38
CA THR A 749 -15.83 -0.76 -9.65
C THR A 749 -15.63 0.64 -10.25
N LEU A 750 -14.38 1.06 -10.48
CA LEU A 750 -14.08 2.39 -11.03
C LEU A 750 -14.70 2.60 -12.41
N LEU A 751 -14.62 1.60 -13.29
CA LEU A 751 -15.25 1.65 -14.61
C LEU A 751 -16.76 1.76 -14.46
N LYS A 752 -17.37 0.88 -13.65
CA LYS A 752 -18.81 0.90 -13.39
C LYS A 752 -19.27 2.28 -12.90
N ASP A 753 -18.61 2.84 -11.88
CA ASP A 753 -18.98 4.13 -11.30
C ASP A 753 -18.83 5.26 -12.32
N ILE A 754 -17.73 5.30 -13.09
CA ILE A 754 -17.54 6.30 -14.15
C ILE A 754 -18.67 6.19 -15.19
N PHE A 755 -19.03 4.97 -15.61
CA PHE A 755 -20.13 4.76 -16.55
C PHE A 755 -21.49 5.10 -15.94
N ASP A 756 -21.72 4.84 -14.66
CA ASP A 756 -22.94 5.25 -13.96
C ASP A 756 -23.07 6.77 -13.86
N VAL A 757 -21.95 7.48 -13.67
CA VAL A 757 -21.93 8.95 -13.79
C VAL A 757 -22.27 9.37 -15.21
N ILE A 758 -21.66 8.77 -16.25
CA ILE A 758 -21.99 9.11 -17.64
C ILE A 758 -23.47 8.84 -17.95
N ARG A 759 -24.03 7.70 -17.53
CA ARG A 759 -25.47 7.37 -17.66
C ARG A 759 -26.33 8.40 -16.95
N PHE A 760 -25.96 8.80 -15.73
CA PHE A 760 -26.65 9.84 -14.98
C PHE A 760 -26.64 11.17 -15.73
N LEU A 761 -25.50 11.55 -16.32
CA LEU A 761 -25.38 12.78 -17.09
C LEU A 761 -26.27 12.76 -18.34
N ILE A 762 -26.29 11.66 -19.09
CA ILE A 762 -27.16 11.48 -20.27
C ILE A 762 -28.64 11.52 -19.85
N GLY A 763 -29.03 10.76 -18.83
CA GLY A 763 -30.41 10.71 -18.36
C GLY A 763 -30.90 12.07 -17.83
N SER A 764 -30.05 12.78 -17.09
CA SER A 764 -30.36 14.11 -16.56
C SER A 764 -30.44 15.15 -17.68
N TYR A 765 -29.57 15.05 -18.69
CA TYR A 765 -29.63 15.89 -19.89
C TYR A 765 -30.99 15.74 -20.61
N ILE A 766 -31.41 14.49 -20.88
CA ILE A 766 -32.68 14.18 -21.56
C ILE A 766 -33.87 14.65 -20.71
N LYS A 767 -33.88 14.34 -19.41
CA LYS A 767 -35.01 14.65 -18.51
C LYS A 767 -35.21 16.14 -18.28
N ASN A 768 -34.13 16.89 -18.10
CA ASN A 768 -34.19 18.33 -17.84
C ASN A 768 -34.34 19.15 -19.14
N SER A 769 -34.45 18.48 -20.30
CA SER A 769 -34.56 19.09 -21.63
C SER A 769 -33.54 20.21 -21.83
N VAL A 770 -32.30 19.92 -21.42
CA VAL A 770 -31.19 20.86 -21.53
C VAL A 770 -30.92 21.04 -23.02
N GLY A 771 -31.23 22.21 -23.58
CA GLY A 771 -31.07 22.51 -25.00
C GLY A 771 -29.61 22.78 -25.41
N ASP A 772 -28.64 22.02 -24.91
CA ASP A 772 -27.20 22.21 -25.17
C ASP A 772 -26.65 21.14 -26.12
N SER A 773 -26.67 21.42 -27.42
CA SER A 773 -26.22 20.49 -28.47
C SER A 773 -24.73 20.13 -28.37
N TYR A 774 -23.89 20.95 -27.73
CA TYR A 774 -22.47 20.63 -27.52
C TYR A 774 -22.29 19.59 -26.44
N LEU A 775 -23.02 19.73 -25.33
CA LEU A 775 -23.06 18.71 -24.28
C LEU A 775 -23.64 17.40 -24.83
N ALA A 776 -24.70 17.44 -25.65
CA ALA A 776 -25.23 16.24 -26.33
C ALA A 776 -24.18 15.57 -27.22
N PHE A 777 -23.39 16.35 -27.97
CA PHE A 777 -22.32 15.84 -28.82
C PHE A 777 -21.19 15.18 -27.99
N SER A 778 -20.70 15.85 -26.94
CA SER A 778 -19.70 15.28 -26.03
C SER A 778 -20.19 13.98 -25.40
N LEU A 779 -21.45 13.96 -24.94
CA LEU A 779 -22.08 12.76 -24.38
C LEU A 779 -22.22 11.64 -25.43
N ALA A 780 -22.52 11.96 -26.69
CA ALA A 780 -22.57 10.99 -27.78
C ALA A 780 -21.18 10.42 -28.14
N CYS A 781 -20.12 11.23 -28.11
CA CYS A 781 -18.75 10.74 -28.25
C CYS A 781 -18.35 9.80 -27.12
N LEU A 782 -18.83 10.07 -25.89
CA LEU A 782 -18.65 9.19 -24.74
C LEU A 782 -19.51 7.92 -24.84
N MET A 783 -20.49 7.84 -25.75
CA MET A 783 -21.30 6.64 -25.95
C MET A 783 -20.55 5.48 -26.60
N GLY A 784 -19.40 5.72 -27.24
CA GLY A 784 -18.56 4.65 -27.81
C GLY A 784 -18.16 3.57 -26.79
N GLY A 785 -18.32 3.86 -25.49
CA GLY A 785 -17.94 2.98 -24.38
C GLY A 785 -19.05 2.05 -23.91
N PHE A 786 -20.27 2.18 -24.42
CA PHE A 786 -21.44 1.39 -24.05
C PHE A 786 -21.46 -0.02 -24.67
N LEU A 787 -20.34 -0.75 -24.56
CA LEU A 787 -20.25 -2.19 -24.76
C LEU A 787 -19.82 -2.89 -23.45
N HIS A 788 -20.27 -2.37 -22.30
CA HIS A 788 -20.02 -2.98 -21.00
C HIS A 788 -21.11 -4.01 -20.62
N PRO A 789 -20.81 -5.03 -19.79
CA PRO A 789 -21.79 -6.03 -19.39
C PRO A 789 -22.85 -5.38 -18.47
N GLY A 790 -24.10 -5.32 -18.94
CA GLY A 790 -25.24 -4.83 -18.15
C GLY A 790 -26.18 -3.89 -18.90
N ASP A 791 -25.72 -3.25 -19.98
CA ASP A 791 -26.59 -2.42 -20.82
C ASP A 791 -27.40 -3.31 -21.76
N THR A 792 -28.73 -3.16 -21.76
CA THR A 792 -29.55 -3.80 -22.78
C THR A 792 -29.41 -3.02 -24.09
N GLU A 793 -29.55 -3.71 -25.23
CA GLU A 793 -29.64 -3.06 -26.53
C GLU A 793 -30.72 -1.95 -26.51
N ASN A 794 -31.77 -2.14 -25.71
CA ASN A 794 -32.88 -1.21 -25.50
C ASN A 794 -32.48 0.08 -24.75
N ASP A 795 -31.58 0.01 -23.76
CA ASP A 795 -31.06 1.20 -23.05
C ASP A 795 -30.16 2.02 -23.97
N ILE A 796 -29.32 1.34 -24.75
CA ILE A 796 -28.45 1.97 -25.75
C ILE A 796 -29.31 2.64 -26.83
N HIS A 797 -30.36 1.99 -27.30
CA HIS A 797 -31.32 2.60 -28.23
C HIS A 797 -32.02 3.80 -27.61
N THR A 798 -32.49 3.71 -26.37
CA THR A 798 -33.17 4.83 -25.69
C THR A 798 -32.25 6.04 -25.52
N PHE A 799 -30.99 5.84 -25.13
CA PHE A 799 -30.00 6.92 -25.05
C PHE A 799 -29.63 7.47 -26.42
N ARG A 800 -29.46 6.60 -27.42
CA ARG A 800 -29.21 7.01 -28.81
C ARG A 800 -30.38 7.85 -29.32
N ASP A 801 -31.62 7.39 -29.22
CA ASP A 801 -32.81 8.11 -29.69
C ASP A 801 -33.00 9.44 -28.94
N GLY A 802 -32.78 9.43 -27.62
CA GLY A 802 -32.85 10.62 -26.76
C GLY A 802 -31.79 11.67 -27.10
N LEU A 803 -30.58 11.25 -27.50
CA LEU A 803 -29.52 12.14 -27.93
C LEU A 803 -29.65 12.53 -29.41
N ILE A 804 -30.06 11.63 -30.30
CA ILE A 804 -30.18 11.84 -31.76
C ILE A 804 -31.02 13.07 -32.08
N SER A 805 -32.13 13.28 -31.36
CA SER A 805 -32.98 14.46 -31.52
C SER A 805 -32.29 15.78 -31.16
N HIS A 806 -31.19 15.73 -30.40
CA HIS A 806 -30.37 16.87 -29.97
C HIS A 806 -28.96 16.89 -30.63
N LEU A 807 -28.61 15.85 -31.42
CA LEU A 807 -27.36 15.76 -32.21
C LEU A 807 -27.47 16.53 -33.52
N THR A 808 -27.85 17.79 -33.41
CA THR A 808 -27.97 18.72 -34.54
C THR A 808 -26.61 19.29 -34.96
N THR A 809 -25.53 18.97 -34.22
CA THR A 809 -24.18 19.43 -34.53
C THR A 809 -23.75 18.85 -35.88
N PRO A 810 -23.56 19.68 -36.92
CA PRO A 810 -23.08 19.20 -38.20
C PRO A 810 -21.62 18.73 -38.05
N ILE A 811 -21.33 17.52 -38.53
CA ILE A 811 -19.97 17.03 -38.67
C ILE A 811 -19.56 17.32 -40.11
N LYS A 812 -18.61 18.21 -40.23
CA LYS A 812 -18.03 18.54 -41.53
C LYS A 812 -17.20 17.36 -42.02
N TYR A 813 -17.23 17.09 -43.32
CA TYR A 813 -16.31 16.19 -43.99
C TYR A 813 -16.15 16.65 -45.44
N TYR A 814 -15.21 16.03 -46.16
CA TYR A 814 -14.93 16.39 -47.53
C TYR A 814 -15.14 15.18 -48.44
N SER A 815 -15.79 15.42 -49.59
CA SER A 815 -16.07 14.39 -50.58
C SER A 815 -15.41 14.72 -51.92
N TYR A 816 -14.95 13.67 -52.60
CA TYR A 816 -14.32 13.76 -53.91
C TYR A 816 -15.35 13.58 -55.02
N HIS A 817 -15.53 14.59 -55.88
CA HIS A 817 -16.42 14.53 -57.03
C HIS A 817 -15.63 14.71 -58.34
N PRO A 818 -15.51 13.66 -59.17
CA PRO A 818 -15.03 13.83 -60.53
C PRO A 818 -16.14 14.47 -61.39
N ASP A 819 -15.84 15.56 -62.08
CA ASP A 819 -16.75 16.17 -63.06
C ASP A 819 -16.63 15.48 -64.43
N SER A 820 -17.65 15.65 -65.26
CA SER A 820 -17.78 15.18 -66.64
C SER A 820 -16.70 15.65 -67.62
N ASN A 821 -15.85 16.60 -67.22
CA ASN A 821 -14.69 17.11 -67.97
C ASN A 821 -13.33 16.73 -67.34
N ASP A 822 -13.26 15.71 -66.48
CA ASP A 822 -12.06 15.30 -65.71
C ASP A 822 -11.50 16.38 -64.75
N GLU A 823 -12.26 17.45 -64.47
CA GLU A 823 -11.94 18.38 -63.39
C GLU A 823 -12.30 17.77 -62.03
N ILE A 824 -11.30 17.64 -61.16
CA ILE A 824 -11.50 17.23 -59.77
C ILE A 824 -12.26 18.33 -59.05
N LYS A 825 -13.28 18.00 -58.27
CA LYS A 825 -13.94 18.93 -57.36
C LYS A 825 -14.02 18.30 -55.97
N VAL A 826 -13.38 18.93 -55.00
CA VAL A 826 -13.62 18.60 -53.59
C VAL A 826 -14.74 19.49 -53.10
N LYS A 827 -15.75 18.88 -52.47
CA LYS A 827 -16.85 19.62 -51.87
C LYS A 827 -16.84 19.40 -50.37
N THR A 828 -17.06 20.49 -49.65
CA THR A 828 -17.42 20.39 -48.24
C THR A 828 -18.82 19.80 -48.22
N GLN A 829 -19.00 18.81 -47.37
CA GLN A 829 -20.29 18.25 -47.05
C GLN A 829 -20.44 18.31 -45.54
N GLU A 830 -21.65 18.58 -45.12
CA GLU A 830 -22.03 18.36 -43.73
C GLU A 830 -22.84 17.09 -43.69
N ILE A 831 -22.49 16.24 -42.75
CA ILE A 831 -23.31 15.13 -42.34
C ILE A 831 -23.78 15.46 -40.94
N GLU A 832 -25.07 15.39 -40.69
CA GLU A 832 -25.55 15.56 -39.32
C GLU A 832 -24.87 14.51 -38.44
N ALA A 833 -24.46 14.88 -37.21
CA ALA A 833 -23.78 13.95 -36.31
C ALA A 833 -24.53 12.61 -36.20
N LYS A 834 -25.87 12.64 -36.23
CA LYS A 834 -26.73 11.46 -36.29
C LYS A 834 -26.37 10.50 -37.45
N GLU A 835 -26.20 11.00 -38.67
CA GLU A 835 -25.96 10.19 -39.87
C GLU A 835 -24.48 9.74 -39.97
N PHE A 836 -23.55 10.53 -39.42
CA PHE A 836 -22.14 10.16 -39.34
C PHE A 836 -21.91 8.97 -38.42
N PHE A 837 -22.44 9.03 -37.19
CA PHE A 837 -22.26 7.95 -36.22
C PHE A 837 -22.89 6.65 -36.71
N GLU A 838 -24.00 6.71 -37.45
CA GLU A 838 -24.61 5.56 -38.13
C GLU A 838 -23.69 4.87 -39.17
N LYS A 839 -22.86 5.63 -39.91
CA LYS A 839 -21.98 5.09 -40.97
C LYS A 839 -20.64 4.56 -40.46
N ILE A 840 -19.98 5.27 -39.54
CA ILE A 840 -18.67 4.87 -39.00
C ILE A 840 -18.76 3.59 -38.16
N TRP A 841 -19.86 3.39 -37.41
CA TRP A 841 -20.10 2.15 -36.67
C TRP A 841 -20.19 0.88 -37.56
N ARG A 842 -20.16 1.02 -38.90
CA ARG A 842 -20.15 -0.08 -39.89
C ARG A 842 -18.81 -0.34 -40.61
N LYS A 843 -17.66 0.22 -40.17
CA LYS A 843 -16.26 -0.03 -40.66
C LYS A 843 -15.92 0.37 -42.12
N ALA A 844 -16.34 1.55 -42.59
CA ALA A 844 -15.93 2.06 -43.91
C ALA A 844 -14.48 2.64 -43.90
N PRO A 845 -13.63 2.41 -44.93
CA PRO A 845 -12.30 3.04 -45.04
C PRO A 845 -12.42 4.54 -45.33
N PHE A 846 -11.45 5.32 -44.84
CA PHE A 846 -11.44 6.78 -45.00
C PHE A 846 -10.03 7.33 -45.13
N TRP A 847 -9.92 8.54 -45.65
CA TRP A 847 -8.66 9.25 -45.77
C TRP A 847 -8.56 10.31 -44.69
N VAL A 848 -7.36 10.48 -44.16
CA VAL A 848 -7.03 11.52 -43.21
C VAL A 848 -5.98 12.42 -43.85
N ILE A 849 -6.24 13.73 -43.89
CA ILE A 849 -5.29 14.72 -44.36
C ILE A 849 -4.80 15.56 -43.18
N LYS A 850 -3.49 15.61 -42.99
CA LYS A 850 -2.80 16.51 -42.08
C LYS A 850 -2.40 17.75 -42.86
N MET A 851 -3.05 18.85 -42.53
CA MET A 851 -2.79 20.15 -43.12
C MET A 851 -1.87 20.98 -42.24
N ASN A 852 -1.54 22.20 -42.67
CA ASN A 852 -0.45 23.03 -42.18
C ASN A 852 -0.52 23.45 -40.70
N ASP A 853 -1.59 23.04 -40.00
CA ASP A 853 -1.98 23.57 -38.70
C ASP A 853 -2.23 22.45 -37.65
N SER A 854 -2.21 21.17 -38.01
CA SER A 854 -2.82 20.12 -37.17
C SER A 854 -1.90 19.37 -36.20
N PHE A 855 -0.64 19.76 -36.02
CA PHE A 855 0.22 19.12 -35.02
C PHE A 855 0.52 19.91 -33.76
N TYR A 856 0.30 21.23 -33.72
CA TYR A 856 0.49 22.02 -32.49
C TYR A 856 -0.39 23.28 -32.37
N GLU A 857 -1.35 23.49 -33.28
CA GLU A 857 -2.30 24.60 -33.16
C GLU A 857 -3.73 24.10 -33.26
N TYR A 858 -4.28 23.71 -32.10
CA TYR A 858 -5.71 23.83 -31.86
C TYR A 858 -5.91 24.71 -30.62
N PRO A 859 -6.81 25.72 -30.61
CA PRO A 859 -7.74 26.18 -31.64
C PRO A 859 -7.88 27.72 -31.61
N PHE A 860 -7.07 28.46 -32.35
CA PHE A 860 -7.34 29.89 -32.52
C PHE A 860 -7.11 30.31 -33.97
N TYR A 861 -8.22 30.40 -34.71
CA TYR A 861 -8.47 31.39 -35.76
C TYR A 861 -7.35 31.66 -36.79
N VAL A 862 -7.32 30.86 -37.87
CA VAL A 862 -7.38 31.40 -39.25
C VAL A 862 -8.57 30.71 -39.92
N HIS A 863 -9.68 31.41 -40.09
CA HIS A 863 -10.86 30.88 -40.79
C HIS A 863 -10.53 30.69 -42.28
N ARG A 864 -9.93 29.55 -42.64
CA ARG A 864 -9.93 29.11 -44.04
C ARG A 864 -11.39 28.79 -44.40
N SER A 865 -11.90 29.46 -45.40
CA SER A 865 -13.23 29.16 -45.95
C SER A 865 -13.27 27.72 -46.42
N ASP A 866 -14.46 27.14 -46.40
CA ASP A 866 -14.72 25.79 -46.93
C ASP A 866 -14.23 25.64 -48.36
N GLU A 867 -14.31 26.70 -49.18
CA GLU A 867 -13.75 26.73 -50.52
C GLU A 867 -12.22 26.68 -50.54
N GLU A 868 -11.55 27.35 -49.60
CA GLU A 868 -10.09 27.29 -49.48
C GLU A 868 -9.66 25.91 -49.02
N ILE A 869 -10.31 25.32 -48.00
CA ILE A 869 -10.00 23.97 -47.55
C ILE A 869 -10.31 22.96 -48.67
N CYS A 870 -11.42 23.10 -49.38
CA CYS A 870 -11.72 22.27 -50.55
C CYS A 870 -10.66 22.42 -51.65
N LYS A 871 -10.28 23.66 -52.00
CA LYS A 871 -9.20 23.92 -52.96
C LYS A 871 -7.88 23.35 -52.48
N GLU A 872 -7.61 23.33 -51.18
CA GLU A 872 -6.40 22.77 -50.59
C GLU A 872 -6.40 21.25 -50.53
N ILE A 873 -7.52 20.62 -50.16
CA ILE A 873 -7.68 19.17 -50.28
C ILE A 873 -7.56 18.78 -51.74
N GLN A 874 -8.21 19.51 -52.64
CA GLN A 874 -8.12 19.28 -54.09
C GLN A 874 -6.69 19.46 -54.59
N LYS A 875 -6.03 20.55 -54.21
CA LYS A 875 -4.64 20.83 -54.54
C LYS A 875 -3.72 19.79 -53.94
N ALA A 876 -3.94 19.34 -52.71
CA ALA A 876 -3.15 18.30 -52.08
C ALA A 876 -3.38 16.94 -52.75
N ILE A 877 -4.62 16.63 -53.13
CA ILE A 877 -4.96 15.44 -53.92
C ILE A 877 -4.18 15.44 -55.25
N VAL A 878 -4.15 16.59 -55.93
CA VAL A 878 -3.44 16.77 -57.22
C VAL A 878 -1.92 16.77 -57.06
N GLN A 879 -1.41 17.56 -56.13
CA GLN A 879 0.02 17.66 -55.82
C GLN A 879 0.61 16.34 -55.34
N CYS A 880 -0.18 15.55 -54.60
CA CYS A 880 0.23 14.24 -54.12
C CYS A 880 -0.09 13.11 -55.10
N SER A 881 -0.78 13.42 -56.20
CA SER A 881 -1.21 12.47 -57.24
C SER A 881 -1.97 11.25 -56.70
N VAL A 882 -3.01 11.47 -55.88
CA VAL A 882 -3.82 10.42 -55.24
C VAL A 882 -5.24 10.25 -55.81
N GLU A 883 -5.58 10.95 -56.89
CA GLU A 883 -6.90 10.96 -57.54
C GLU A 883 -7.42 9.55 -57.88
N GLY A 884 -6.54 8.70 -58.40
CA GLY A 884 -6.87 7.32 -58.78
C GLY A 884 -7.22 6.40 -57.60
N LYS A 885 -7.19 6.91 -56.36
CA LYS A 885 -7.49 6.18 -55.13
C LYS A 885 -8.75 6.67 -54.40
N LEU A 886 -9.50 7.65 -54.93
CA LEU A 886 -10.66 8.29 -54.30
C LEU A 886 -11.97 8.10 -55.09
N ASN A 887 -13.13 8.07 -54.41
CA ASN A 887 -14.46 8.03 -55.03
C ASN A 887 -15.50 8.91 -54.30
N GLN A 888 -16.70 9.07 -54.87
CA GLN A 888 -17.76 9.95 -54.35
C GLN A 888 -18.30 9.57 -52.96
N ASN A 889 -18.13 8.31 -52.54
CA ASN A 889 -18.54 7.83 -51.22
C ASN A 889 -17.37 7.80 -50.22
N THR A 890 -16.18 8.27 -50.61
CA THR A 890 -14.99 8.26 -49.76
C THR A 890 -15.04 9.44 -48.79
N PHE A 891 -14.98 9.14 -47.50
CA PHE A 891 -14.81 10.16 -46.48
C PHE A 891 -13.36 10.64 -46.46
N ILE A 892 -13.19 11.96 -46.57
CA ILE A 892 -11.91 12.62 -46.36
C ILE A 892 -12.08 13.48 -45.12
N PHE A 893 -11.36 13.13 -44.06
CA PHE A 893 -11.30 13.88 -42.82
C PHE A 893 -9.98 14.61 -42.73
N ILE A 894 -9.98 15.76 -42.09
CA ILE A 894 -8.74 16.35 -41.59
C ILE A 894 -8.41 15.59 -40.29
N ASP A 895 -7.13 15.35 -40.04
CA ASP A 895 -6.63 14.62 -38.87
C ASP A 895 -7.22 15.09 -37.53
N GLY A 896 -7.18 16.39 -37.23
CA GLY A 896 -7.77 16.90 -35.98
C GLY A 896 -9.25 16.52 -35.81
N MET A 897 -10.02 16.47 -36.91
CA MET A 897 -11.44 16.12 -36.86
C MET A 897 -11.69 14.67 -36.47
N ILE A 898 -10.80 13.75 -36.84
CA ILE A 898 -11.03 12.33 -36.60
C ILE A 898 -10.51 11.86 -35.25
N GLU A 899 -9.38 12.40 -34.76
CA GLU A 899 -8.80 12.03 -33.45
C GLU A 899 -9.66 12.48 -32.28
N GLU A 900 -10.48 13.49 -32.51
CA GLU A 900 -11.48 13.97 -31.57
C GLU A 900 -12.69 13.05 -31.52
N ILE A 901 -13.01 12.33 -32.58
CA ILE A 901 -14.23 11.53 -32.64
C ILE A 901 -13.95 10.04 -32.42
N LEU A 902 -12.74 9.56 -32.79
CA LEU A 902 -12.32 8.15 -32.76
C LEU A 902 -10.91 7.95 -32.19
N SER A 903 -10.68 6.79 -31.58
CA SER A 903 -9.39 6.39 -31.01
C SER A 903 -8.29 6.11 -32.04
N ILE A 904 -7.21 6.89 -31.99
CA ILE A 904 -6.00 6.74 -32.83
C ILE A 904 -5.30 5.39 -32.65
N TYR A 905 -5.41 4.76 -31.48
CA TYR A 905 -4.81 3.43 -31.25
C TYR A 905 -5.48 2.34 -32.08
N ASN A 906 -6.69 2.62 -32.54
CA ASN A 906 -7.44 1.76 -33.44
C ASN A 906 -7.23 2.16 -34.91
N LEU A 907 -6.27 3.02 -35.26
CA LEU A 907 -6.01 3.47 -36.64
C LEU A 907 -4.58 3.09 -37.10
N SER A 908 -4.42 2.74 -38.38
CA SER A 908 -3.11 2.51 -39.00
C SER A 908 -3.02 3.16 -40.39
N SER A 909 -1.81 3.63 -40.74
CA SER A 909 -1.54 4.29 -42.04
C SER A 909 -0.77 3.37 -42.97
N LYS A 910 -1.32 3.08 -44.15
CA LYS A 910 -0.65 2.22 -45.16
C LYS A 910 0.31 3.00 -46.07
N TYR A 911 0.03 4.27 -46.29
CA TYR A 911 0.76 5.11 -47.24
C TYR A 911 0.69 6.57 -46.78
N ILE A 912 1.82 7.27 -46.88
CA ILE A 912 1.95 8.69 -46.54
C ILE A 912 2.54 9.43 -47.74
N THR A 913 1.93 10.54 -48.14
CA THR A 913 2.40 11.35 -49.27
C THR A 913 2.15 12.83 -49.00
N GLY A 914 2.86 13.70 -49.70
CA GLY A 914 2.72 15.16 -49.61
C GLY A 914 3.99 15.87 -49.23
N SER A 915 3.89 16.96 -48.46
CA SER A 915 5.02 17.77 -48.00
C SER A 915 4.87 18.03 -46.49
N ILE A 916 5.94 17.82 -45.72
CA ILE A 916 6.13 18.24 -44.33
C ILE A 916 6.37 19.76 -44.24
N GLU A 917 7.08 20.38 -45.17
CA GLU A 917 7.39 21.81 -45.20
C GLU A 917 6.13 22.62 -45.52
N HIS A 918 5.41 22.22 -46.56
CA HIS A 918 4.10 22.76 -46.90
C HIS A 918 2.97 22.13 -46.07
N LYS A 919 3.34 21.18 -45.18
CA LYS A 919 2.50 20.44 -44.23
C LYS A 919 1.14 20.03 -44.82
N ASN A 920 1.14 19.34 -45.94
CA ASN A 920 -0.04 18.80 -46.61
C ASN A 920 0.13 17.27 -46.79
N ILE A 921 0.09 16.55 -45.67
CA ILE A 921 0.38 15.12 -45.61
C ILE A 921 -0.93 14.33 -45.68
N LEU A 922 -1.04 13.36 -46.59
CA LEU A 922 -2.22 12.47 -46.69
C LEU A 922 -1.91 11.08 -46.15
N TYR A 923 -2.80 10.58 -45.30
CA TYR A 923 -2.82 9.24 -44.74
C TYR A 923 -4.04 8.48 -45.26
N GLN A 924 -3.77 7.30 -45.82
CA GLN A 924 -4.83 6.32 -46.05
C GLN A 924 -5.03 5.51 -44.76
N CYS A 925 -6.19 5.66 -44.12
CA CYS A 925 -6.47 5.11 -42.80
C CYS A 925 -7.56 4.03 -42.82
N GLU A 926 -7.45 3.08 -41.89
CA GLU A 926 -8.50 2.12 -41.57
C GLU A 926 -8.50 1.85 -40.06
N LEU A 927 -9.62 1.33 -39.53
CA LEU A 927 -9.71 0.95 -38.13
C LEU A 927 -8.94 -0.39 -37.89
N ASN A 928 -7.63 -0.32 -37.60
CA ASN A 928 -6.69 -1.45 -37.42
C ASN A 928 -5.57 -1.11 -36.39
N SER A 929 -5.17 -2.07 -35.54
CA SER A 929 -4.30 -1.87 -34.38
C SER A 929 -2.78 -2.19 -34.54
N GLU A 930 -2.31 -2.78 -35.66
CA GLU A 930 -0.90 -3.23 -35.84
C GLU A 930 0.14 -2.08 -36.09
N ILE A 931 1.46 -2.34 -35.88
CA ILE A 931 2.59 -1.40 -36.14
C ILE A 931 3.10 -1.56 -37.58
N MET A 932 2.94 -0.54 -38.42
CA MET A 932 3.45 -0.51 -39.79
C MET A 932 4.41 0.66 -40.02
N ILE A 933 5.54 0.42 -40.70
CA ILE A 933 6.44 1.49 -41.17
C ILE A 933 5.91 1.99 -42.52
N PRO A 934 5.46 3.25 -42.61
CA PRO A 934 4.82 3.75 -43.81
C PRO A 934 5.82 3.91 -44.96
N LYS A 935 5.33 3.70 -46.19
CA LYS A 935 6.00 4.19 -47.40
C LYS A 935 5.69 5.68 -47.54
N VAL A 936 6.72 6.47 -47.81
CA VAL A 936 6.62 7.93 -47.99
C VAL A 936 6.89 8.33 -49.45
N SER A 937 6.41 9.49 -49.87
CA SER A 937 6.77 10.07 -51.17
C SER A 937 8.19 10.67 -51.15
N PRO A 938 8.86 10.83 -52.32
CA PRO A 938 10.17 11.45 -52.42
C PRO A 938 10.25 12.89 -51.88
N SER A 939 9.15 13.63 -51.94
CA SER A 939 9.01 14.99 -51.40
C SER A 939 9.18 15.02 -49.86
N ILE A 940 8.40 14.19 -49.14
CA ILE A 940 8.51 14.02 -47.68
C ILE A 940 9.95 13.70 -47.27
N LYS A 941 10.60 12.79 -48.00
CA LYS A 941 11.99 12.38 -47.73
C LYS A 941 12.99 13.53 -47.84
N THR A 942 12.82 14.42 -48.81
CA THR A 942 13.73 15.56 -49.04
C THR A 942 13.62 16.57 -47.90
N GLU A 943 12.43 16.84 -47.41
CA GLU A 943 12.19 17.85 -46.38
C GLU A 943 12.63 17.37 -44.97
N ILE A 944 12.54 16.07 -44.69
CA ILE A 944 13.18 15.48 -43.50
C ILE A 944 14.68 15.80 -43.51
N ASN A 945 15.32 15.63 -44.66
CA ASN A 945 16.77 15.86 -44.81
C ASN A 945 17.14 17.33 -44.55
N ASP A 946 16.33 18.28 -45.04
CA ASP A 946 16.55 19.72 -44.84
C ASP A 946 16.41 20.14 -43.37
N LYS A 947 15.47 19.54 -42.63
CA LYS A 947 15.28 19.80 -41.20
C LYS A 947 16.41 19.24 -40.36
N VAL A 948 16.82 18.01 -40.65
CA VAL A 948 17.95 17.34 -40.00
C VAL A 948 19.26 18.14 -40.12
N ARG A 949 19.41 18.95 -41.17
CA ARG A 949 20.58 19.83 -41.39
C ARG A 949 20.63 21.04 -40.44
N LYS A 950 19.50 21.48 -39.90
CA LYS A 950 19.36 22.74 -39.13
C LYS A 950 19.27 22.53 -37.63
N ASP A 951 18.78 21.37 -37.20
CA ASP A 951 18.56 21.06 -35.79
C ASP A 951 19.47 19.92 -35.32
N PRO A 952 20.27 20.11 -34.26
CA PRO A 952 21.23 19.11 -33.83
C PRO A 952 20.52 17.92 -33.19
N ARG A 953 21.01 16.71 -33.49
CA ARG A 953 20.56 15.45 -32.86
C ARG A 953 19.05 15.20 -32.95
N LEU A 954 18.43 15.68 -34.03
CA LEU A 954 17.01 15.58 -34.31
C LEU A 954 16.48 14.13 -34.39
N LEU A 955 15.54 13.76 -33.52
CA LEU A 955 14.74 12.53 -33.57
C LEU A 955 13.52 12.73 -34.46
N THR A 956 13.40 11.98 -35.56
CA THR A 956 12.32 12.07 -36.55
C THR A 956 11.62 10.73 -36.77
N ASP A 957 10.44 10.69 -37.41
CA ASP A 957 9.74 9.43 -37.70
C ASP A 957 10.50 8.55 -38.69
N ALA A 958 10.41 7.24 -38.48
CA ALA A 958 11.04 6.25 -39.35
C ALA A 958 10.26 6.08 -40.66
N ILE A 959 11.02 5.93 -41.75
CA ILE A 959 10.49 5.69 -43.09
C ILE A 959 11.04 4.38 -43.65
N ALA A 960 10.30 3.79 -44.60
CA ALA A 960 10.68 2.51 -45.19
C ALA A 960 12.07 2.52 -45.87
N ASP A 961 12.56 3.68 -46.33
CA ASP A 961 13.84 3.85 -47.01
C ASP A 961 15.08 3.61 -46.13
N TYR A 962 14.99 3.91 -44.83
CA TYR A 962 16.08 3.80 -43.86
C TYR A 962 15.68 2.85 -42.74
N ARG A 963 15.12 1.71 -43.13
CA ARG A 963 14.52 0.76 -42.20
C ARG A 963 15.52 0.26 -41.15
N ALA A 964 16.82 0.21 -41.48
CA ALA A 964 17.86 -0.18 -40.52
C ALA A 964 18.08 0.85 -39.41
N LEU A 965 17.58 2.09 -39.56
CA LEU A 965 17.64 3.13 -38.52
C LEU A 965 16.37 3.20 -37.65
N ALA A 966 15.36 2.40 -37.98
CA ALA A 966 14.05 2.49 -37.35
C ALA A 966 14.07 1.89 -35.94
N ILE A 967 13.98 2.74 -34.93
CA ILE A 967 14.00 2.39 -33.52
C ILE A 967 12.63 2.52 -32.87
N VAL A 968 12.43 1.73 -31.82
CA VAL A 968 11.44 2.04 -30.79
C VAL A 968 12.09 3.02 -29.83
N TYR A 969 11.56 4.23 -29.74
CA TYR A 969 12.17 5.28 -28.93
C TYR A 969 12.21 4.92 -27.43
N SER A 970 13.38 5.02 -26.80
CA SER A 970 13.56 4.94 -25.34
C SER A 970 14.03 6.28 -24.76
N LYS A 971 13.52 6.66 -23.58
CA LYS A 971 13.55 8.04 -23.05
C LYS A 971 14.92 8.54 -22.54
N LYS A 972 16.04 7.84 -22.75
CA LYS A 972 17.21 8.00 -21.88
C LYS A 972 18.16 9.18 -22.18
N HIS A 973 18.22 9.75 -23.39
CA HIS A 973 19.32 10.68 -23.74
C HIS A 973 18.98 11.91 -24.60
N LEU A 974 17.72 12.12 -24.99
CA LEU A 974 17.33 13.28 -25.82
C LEU A 974 16.14 13.98 -25.19
N SER A 975 16.29 15.28 -24.89
CA SER A 975 15.18 16.12 -24.44
C SER A 975 14.15 16.29 -25.55
N TYR A 976 12.94 16.71 -25.21
CA TYR A 976 11.85 16.92 -26.17
C TYR A 976 12.22 17.93 -27.28
N HIS A 977 13.12 18.87 -27.00
CA HIS A 977 13.54 19.91 -27.95
C HIS A 977 14.36 19.38 -29.14
N HIS A 978 14.86 18.15 -29.07
CA HIS A 978 15.52 17.47 -30.19
C HIS A 978 14.54 16.64 -31.04
N ARG A 979 13.22 16.80 -30.91
CA ARG A 979 12.24 15.97 -31.66
C ARG A 979 11.60 16.70 -32.83
N PHE A 980 11.52 16.00 -33.95
CA PHE A 980 10.83 16.38 -35.17
C PHE A 980 9.89 15.25 -35.62
N GLN A 981 8.76 15.12 -34.91
CA GLN A 981 7.71 14.20 -35.28
C GLN A 981 6.79 14.85 -36.35
N TRP A 982 6.74 14.26 -37.53
CA TRP A 982 5.95 14.69 -38.68
C TRP A 982 4.84 13.69 -39.08
N GLY A 983 4.90 12.43 -38.65
CA GLY A 983 3.87 11.42 -38.91
C GLY A 983 2.80 11.32 -37.80
N LEU A 984 1.52 11.41 -38.18
CA LEU A 984 0.34 11.35 -37.29
C LEU A 984 0.27 10.04 -36.48
N MET A 985 0.49 8.91 -37.16
CA MET A 985 0.26 7.58 -36.62
C MET A 985 1.57 6.79 -36.42
N SER A 986 2.70 7.50 -36.36
CA SER A 986 4.02 6.90 -36.30
C SER A 986 4.26 6.17 -35.00
N LYS A 987 4.70 4.92 -35.12
CA LYS A 987 5.05 4.06 -33.99
C LYS A 987 6.55 3.66 -34.02
N ALA A 988 7.34 4.37 -34.85
CA ALA A 988 8.74 4.06 -35.19
C ALA A 988 9.54 5.35 -35.50
N TYR A 989 10.80 5.44 -35.08
CA TYR A 989 11.61 6.69 -35.14
C TYR A 989 13.06 6.47 -35.63
N MET A 990 13.80 7.53 -35.98
CA MET A 990 15.23 7.55 -36.35
C MET A 990 15.91 8.86 -35.88
N ILE A 991 17.23 8.88 -35.65
CA ILE A 991 17.95 10.03 -35.03
C ILE A 991 19.02 10.61 -35.97
N SER A 992 19.09 11.93 -36.10
CA SER A 992 20.09 12.69 -36.88
C SER A 992 21.53 12.50 -36.39
N PRO A 993 22.50 12.45 -37.31
CA PRO A 993 23.90 12.23 -36.97
C PRO A 993 24.68 13.49 -36.50
N PHE A 994 24.13 14.71 -36.66
CA PHE A 994 24.87 15.98 -36.49
C PHE A 994 24.77 16.57 -35.07
N SER A 995 25.89 17.08 -34.52
CA SER A 995 25.94 17.83 -33.24
C SER A 995 25.60 19.32 -33.40
N LYS A 996 25.44 20.06 -32.28
CA LYS A 996 25.24 21.52 -32.32
C LYS A 996 26.43 22.24 -32.97
N THR A 997 27.65 21.76 -32.72
CA THR A 997 28.87 22.23 -33.38
C THR A 997 28.91 21.95 -34.89
N ASP A 998 28.42 20.79 -35.36
CA ASP A 998 28.39 20.47 -36.81
C ASP A 998 27.53 21.45 -37.58
N ILE A 999 26.36 21.74 -37.03
CA ILE A 999 25.37 22.62 -37.63
C ILE A 999 25.82 24.07 -37.57
N ALA A 1000 26.46 24.49 -36.47
CA ALA A 1000 26.95 25.85 -36.32
C ALA A 1000 28.14 26.17 -37.25
N ASP A 1001 29.09 25.25 -37.45
CA ASP A 1001 30.39 25.59 -38.03
C ASP A 1001 30.84 24.78 -39.26
N ASN A 1002 30.22 23.65 -39.62
CA ASN A 1002 30.84 22.69 -40.57
C ASN A 1002 30.01 22.26 -41.78
N LEU A 1003 28.68 22.17 -41.72
CA LEU A 1003 27.90 21.57 -42.82
C LEU A 1003 27.94 22.38 -44.12
N ASP A 1004 28.03 23.71 -44.05
CA ASP A 1004 28.05 24.59 -45.24
C ASP A 1004 29.43 24.72 -45.91
N LYS A 1005 30.47 24.14 -45.30
CA LYS A 1005 31.84 24.12 -45.83
C LYS A 1005 32.12 22.90 -46.73
N ILE A 1006 31.21 21.93 -46.81
CA ILE A 1006 31.36 20.71 -47.61
C ILE A 1006 30.88 20.98 -49.04
N ARG A 1007 31.81 21.17 -49.99
CA ARG A 1007 31.48 21.59 -51.37
C ARG A 1007 31.81 20.56 -52.46
N SER A 1008 32.60 19.54 -52.14
CA SER A 1008 32.97 18.51 -53.10
C SER A 1008 32.69 17.08 -52.60
N LYS A 1009 32.66 16.12 -53.53
CA LYS A 1009 32.59 14.68 -53.20
C LYS A 1009 33.77 14.24 -52.32
N LEU A 1010 34.91 14.93 -52.41
CA LEU A 1010 36.07 14.67 -51.57
C LEU A 1010 35.86 15.18 -50.14
N ASP A 1011 35.29 16.39 -49.98
CA ASP A 1011 34.98 16.96 -48.66
C ASP A 1011 33.94 16.13 -47.92
N LEU A 1012 32.92 15.63 -48.62
CA LEU A 1012 31.90 14.76 -48.04
C LEU A 1012 32.50 13.43 -47.57
N LYS A 1013 33.46 12.89 -48.33
CA LYS A 1013 34.20 11.69 -47.94
C LYS A 1013 35.09 11.95 -46.72
N LEU A 1014 35.72 13.12 -46.62
CA LEU A 1014 36.52 13.52 -45.47
C LEU A 1014 35.67 13.77 -44.22
N PHE A 1015 34.53 14.45 -44.37
CA PHE A 1015 33.56 14.66 -43.30
C PHE A 1015 33.03 13.33 -42.76
N TRP A 1016 32.60 12.41 -43.65
CA TRP A 1016 32.18 11.07 -43.23
C TRP A 1016 33.30 10.31 -42.50
N ASN A 1017 34.53 10.35 -43.02
CA ASN A 1017 35.68 9.72 -42.37
C ASN A 1017 36.02 10.37 -41.01
N HIS A 1018 35.74 11.66 -40.81
CA HIS A 1018 35.93 12.31 -39.51
C HIS A 1018 34.79 11.96 -38.54
N LEU A 1019 33.54 12.09 -39.00
CA LEU A 1019 32.33 11.80 -38.23
C LEU A 1019 32.31 10.37 -37.72
N ILE A 1020 32.61 9.38 -38.58
CA ILE A 1020 32.66 7.96 -38.18
C ILE A 1020 33.68 7.69 -37.07
N ASN A 1021 34.69 8.56 -36.94
CA ASN A 1021 35.73 8.45 -35.91
C ASN A 1021 35.46 9.28 -34.65
N ARG A 1022 34.44 10.17 -34.63
CA ARG A 1022 34.08 10.97 -33.45
C ARG A 1022 33.40 10.14 -32.38
N GLU A 1023 33.72 10.45 -31.13
CA GLU A 1023 33.21 9.68 -29.99
C GLU A 1023 31.70 9.87 -29.77
N ASP A 1024 31.18 11.08 -29.97
CA ASP A 1024 29.74 11.34 -29.87
C ASP A 1024 28.93 10.65 -31.00
N PHE A 1025 29.46 10.56 -32.22
CA PHE A 1025 28.81 9.83 -33.32
C PHE A 1025 28.87 8.30 -33.14
N LYS A 1026 29.99 7.74 -32.68
CA LYS A 1026 30.06 6.31 -32.32
C LYS A 1026 29.11 5.97 -31.17
N ALA A 1027 28.87 6.89 -30.23
CA ALA A 1027 27.86 6.72 -29.18
C ALA A 1027 26.44 6.65 -29.75
N LEU A 1028 26.12 7.47 -30.76
CA LEU A 1028 24.83 7.42 -31.46
C LEU A 1028 24.57 6.10 -32.19
N VAL A 1029 25.53 5.60 -32.98
CA VAL A 1029 25.36 4.35 -33.76
C VAL A 1029 25.04 3.17 -32.84
N ARG A 1030 25.74 3.07 -31.71
CA ARG A 1030 25.48 2.04 -30.68
C ARG A 1030 24.07 2.11 -30.13
N TYR A 1031 23.61 3.33 -29.81
CA TYR A 1031 22.25 3.56 -29.32
C TYR A 1031 21.17 3.10 -30.32
N VAL A 1032 21.36 3.34 -31.62
CA VAL A 1032 20.39 2.94 -32.66
C VAL A 1032 20.27 1.43 -32.79
N ARG A 1033 21.39 0.69 -32.73
CA ARG A 1033 21.36 -0.78 -32.77
C ARG A 1033 20.58 -1.36 -31.62
N GLU A 1034 20.84 -0.88 -30.40
CA GLU A 1034 20.22 -1.39 -29.18
C GLU A 1034 18.69 -1.21 -29.17
N ASN A 1035 18.19 -0.16 -29.83
CA ASN A 1035 16.78 0.23 -29.79
C ASN A 1035 16.01 -0.10 -31.09
N ASN A 1036 16.60 -0.84 -32.03
CA ASN A 1036 16.00 -1.10 -33.35
C ASN A 1036 14.70 -1.96 -33.31
N LEU A 1037 13.81 -1.70 -34.27
CA LEU A 1037 12.60 -2.49 -34.54
C LEU A 1037 12.93 -3.89 -35.08
N ASN A 1038 13.98 -4.01 -35.90
CA ASN A 1038 14.53 -5.30 -36.30
C ASN A 1038 15.67 -5.68 -35.35
N LYS A 1039 15.47 -6.71 -34.54
CA LYS A 1039 16.47 -7.16 -33.56
C LYS A 1039 17.73 -7.78 -34.18
N GLU A 1040 17.72 -8.08 -35.48
CA GLU A 1040 18.86 -8.70 -36.19
C GLU A 1040 19.73 -7.70 -36.97
N VAL A 1041 19.48 -6.39 -36.87
CA VAL A 1041 20.22 -5.37 -37.63
C VAL A 1041 21.68 -5.24 -37.15
N THR A 1042 22.65 -5.11 -38.08
CA THR A 1042 24.08 -4.94 -37.73
C THR A 1042 24.53 -3.47 -37.66
N GLU A 1043 25.66 -3.18 -36.98
CA GLU A 1043 26.22 -1.83 -36.97
C GLU A 1043 26.66 -1.39 -38.37
N GLU A 1044 27.10 -2.31 -39.21
CA GLU A 1044 27.43 -2.03 -40.61
C GLU A 1044 26.19 -1.65 -41.42
N GLU A 1045 25.04 -2.29 -41.19
CA GLU A 1045 23.77 -1.93 -41.82
C GLU A 1045 23.28 -0.55 -41.36
N ILE A 1046 23.44 -0.24 -40.08
CA ILE A 1046 23.12 1.09 -39.50
C ILE A 1046 24.05 2.16 -40.05
N GLN A 1047 25.36 1.91 -40.07
CA GLN A 1047 26.34 2.84 -40.65
C GLN A 1047 26.10 3.00 -42.16
N SER A 1048 25.69 1.94 -42.86
CA SER A 1048 25.33 1.99 -44.27
C SER A 1048 24.10 2.84 -44.51
N ASP A 1049 23.03 2.69 -43.72
CA ASP A 1049 21.85 3.53 -43.83
C ASP A 1049 22.11 4.97 -43.36
N TYR A 1050 22.96 5.21 -42.35
CA TYR A 1050 23.45 6.54 -42.00
C TYR A 1050 24.28 7.18 -43.11
N HIS A 1051 25.16 6.41 -43.74
CA HIS A 1051 25.96 6.86 -44.87
C HIS A 1051 25.05 7.20 -46.06
N LYS A 1052 24.08 6.34 -46.40
CA LYS A 1052 23.06 6.63 -47.43
C LYS A 1052 22.24 7.87 -47.08
N TRP A 1053 21.89 8.05 -45.80
CA TRP A 1053 21.10 9.18 -45.35
C TRP A 1053 21.89 10.48 -45.41
N ILE A 1054 23.13 10.50 -44.91
CA ILE A 1054 24.05 11.64 -45.00
C ILE A 1054 24.37 11.98 -46.47
N MET A 1055 24.60 10.97 -47.31
CA MET A 1055 24.79 11.16 -48.75
C MET A 1055 23.54 11.76 -49.41
N ALA A 1056 22.35 11.37 -48.97
CA ALA A 1056 21.10 11.98 -49.44
C ALA A 1056 20.89 13.41 -48.90
N ILE A 1057 21.42 13.74 -47.71
CA ILE A 1057 21.32 15.07 -47.10
C ILE A 1057 22.32 16.06 -47.72
N ILE A 1058 23.58 15.65 -47.92
CA ILE A 1058 24.68 16.54 -48.34
C ILE A 1058 25.00 16.40 -49.84
N GLY A 1059 24.82 15.21 -50.42
CA GLY A 1059 25.17 14.92 -51.82
C GLY A 1059 24.30 15.63 -52.87
N SER A 1060 23.07 16.03 -52.49
CA SER A 1060 22.21 16.88 -53.30
C SER A 1060 22.86 18.24 -53.62
N GLN A 1061 23.67 18.78 -52.70
CA GLN A 1061 24.31 20.09 -52.82
C GLN A 1061 25.51 20.11 -53.78
N ILE A 1062 26.31 19.04 -53.76
CA ILE A 1062 27.49 18.88 -54.65
C ILE A 1062 27.06 18.74 -56.12
N SER A 1063 25.81 18.34 -56.36
CA SER A 1063 25.24 18.21 -57.71
C SER A 1063 24.86 19.58 -58.29
N LEU A 1064 24.36 20.49 -57.45
CA LEU A 1064 23.89 21.83 -57.84
C LEU A 1064 25.05 22.81 -58.11
N GLU A 1065 26.14 22.80 -57.31
CA GLU A 1065 27.30 23.69 -57.54
C GLU A 1065 28.14 23.32 -58.78
N ASN A 1066 28.04 22.08 -59.28
CA ASN A 1066 28.72 21.65 -60.52
C ASN A 1066 27.94 22.03 -61.79
N GLU A 1067 26.63 22.31 -61.69
CA GLU A 1067 25.84 22.83 -62.80
C GLU A 1067 26.01 24.35 -62.94
N GLU A 1068 26.19 25.09 -61.84
CA GLU A 1068 26.46 26.55 -61.89
C GLU A 1068 27.86 26.93 -62.37
N ASN A 1069 28.87 26.05 -62.25
CA ASN A 1069 30.24 26.33 -62.73
C ASN A 1069 30.50 25.93 -64.19
N ASN A 1070 29.53 25.32 -64.89
CA ASN A 1070 29.64 24.94 -66.31
C ASN A 1070 28.60 25.65 -67.21
N ALA A 1071 27.94 26.70 -66.71
CA ALA A 1071 27.00 27.55 -67.45
C ALA A 1071 27.64 28.89 -67.88
#